data_AF-A0AAU1JNQ0-F1
#
_entry.id   AF-A0AAU1JNQ0-F1
#
_cell.length_a   1.000
_cell.length_b   1.000
_cell.length_c   1.000
_cell.angle_alpha   90.00
_cell.angle_beta   90.00
_cell.angle_gamma   90.00
#
_symmetry.space_group_name_H-M   'P 1'
#
loop_
_entity.id
_entity.type
_entity.pdbx_description
1 polymer ?
#
loop_
_entity_poly.entity_id
_entity_poly.type
_entity_poly.pdbx_seq_one_letter_code
_entity_poly.pdbx_strand_id
1 'polypeptide(L)'
;MKPLEAGDPASVGDGRYRLVGRLGRGGMGVVYFGRSRSGRAVAVKVVRPELSTEPGFRRRFADEVAAARRVGGFHTAPVVDADPEGDPAWLVTAYVPGPTLQAVLERVGSLPVDTLTVLAAGLAEALAAIHQAGVIHRDLKPANIIVAEDGPRVIDFGIARALDGTALTQTGFQIGTLGFLAPEQLTGGALTPAVDMFALGVVLGQAAGGAPFGDGGSAAWPYRVVHEQPELADVPGQLRDLVGACLAKDPRERPTPTEFLDRLTVQHPSDVWLPAEATALVRSQEVGAYGVGVDRGPGVPRVGEGSPDAPVIADAPTAAPAFDERPPEVSHPRTVQSSPDPGFGPGPGFGPALVFAPAPVPGPVGAAGAPGRRRTAAVAAALVVAVAAGVLVWHPWTGSGAGSGSGGTAGAAGGSVSSSPRVTAAAFPDAPLLVRMDTDPGSSTCHSVIGRRDSTKDDPKQLIAGTCDALPQWAPDHRSFAFTRTTGHESAVWTANADGTDVRRVAATADGRVSWSPDGKRLAVLRRQDGVQQLFVVTVADGSAQQLTTGTGNVEDPAWSPDGKHIVVCLQKTSSWQIHIVDPSRPGAEPRQITHQPRRALDPVWSPDGRYFAYTAGAPNVGTGGDIHVVKVDGTDDRTLVQTAAQEMDPVWSPDGKWVAFVRGPFDRPAVWAVRADGTGARRLTTGSTPEGHPSWR
;
A
#
# COMPACT_ATOMS: atom_id res chain seq x y z
N MET A 1 26.88 0.09 2.02
CA MET A 1 26.89 -1.38 1.86
C MET A 1 27.02 -2.02 3.24
N LYS A 2 26.32 -3.12 3.52
CA LYS A 2 26.49 -3.91 4.76
C LYS A 2 27.37 -5.15 4.50
N PRO A 3 28.08 -5.70 5.49
CA PRO A 3 28.74 -6.99 5.34
C PRO A 3 27.72 -8.12 5.05
N LEU A 4 28.22 -9.27 4.58
CA LEU A 4 27.44 -10.49 4.48
C LEU A 4 27.13 -11.05 5.89
N GLU A 5 25.98 -11.71 6.05
CA GLU A 5 25.56 -12.36 7.29
C GLU A 5 25.75 -13.88 7.22
N ALA A 6 25.70 -14.55 8.38
CA ALA A 6 25.70 -16.01 8.44
C ALA A 6 24.46 -16.58 7.73
N GLY A 7 24.68 -17.38 6.68
CA GLY A 7 23.64 -17.90 5.79
C GLY A 7 23.61 -17.27 4.40
N ASP A 8 24.35 -16.19 4.15
CA ASP A 8 24.51 -15.64 2.80
C ASP A 8 25.40 -16.55 1.93
N PRO A 9 25.08 -16.73 0.64
CA PRO A 9 25.96 -17.43 -0.28
C PRO A 9 27.24 -16.62 -0.52
N ALA A 10 28.41 -17.26 -0.42
CA ALA A 10 29.70 -16.61 -0.74
C ALA A 10 29.84 -16.30 -2.25
N SER A 11 29.10 -17.01 -3.11
CA SER A 11 29.08 -16.81 -4.56
C SER A 11 27.83 -17.42 -5.20
N VAL A 12 27.48 -16.99 -6.42
CA VAL A 12 26.43 -17.61 -7.25
C VAL A 12 26.96 -18.00 -8.64
N GLY A 13 26.19 -18.84 -9.35
CA GLY A 13 26.50 -19.31 -10.70
C GLY A 13 27.84 -20.06 -10.76
N ASP A 14 28.02 -21.10 -9.94
CA ASP A 14 29.24 -21.92 -9.89
C ASP A 14 30.52 -21.09 -9.68
N GLY A 15 30.46 -20.14 -8.73
CA GLY A 15 31.56 -19.23 -8.44
C GLY A 15 31.89 -18.24 -9.56
N ARG A 16 30.98 -18.00 -10.53
CA ARG A 16 31.16 -16.93 -11.53
C ARG A 16 31.08 -15.53 -10.91
N TYR A 17 30.30 -15.37 -9.85
CA TYR A 17 30.11 -14.09 -9.15
C TYR A 17 30.34 -14.27 -7.65
N ARG A 18 31.45 -13.71 -7.14
CA ARG A 18 31.76 -13.70 -5.70
C ARG A 18 30.99 -12.55 -5.04
N LEU A 19 30.23 -12.84 -3.99
CA LEU A 19 29.51 -11.82 -3.24
C LEU A 19 30.45 -11.18 -2.19
N VAL A 20 30.29 -9.89 -1.95
CA VAL A 20 31.20 -9.07 -1.13
C VAL A 20 30.47 -8.34 -0.01
N GLY A 21 29.21 -7.96 -0.24
CA GLY A 21 28.37 -7.32 0.79
C GLY A 21 26.93 -7.17 0.32
N ARG A 22 26.02 -6.87 1.24
CA ARG A 22 24.61 -6.60 0.96
C ARG A 22 24.41 -5.14 0.54
N LEU A 23 23.71 -4.93 -0.57
CA LEU A 23 23.22 -3.63 -1.03
C LEU A 23 21.82 -3.35 -0.45
N GLY A 24 20.93 -4.35 -0.43
CA GLY A 24 19.58 -4.21 0.12
C GLY A 24 18.85 -5.56 0.24
N ARG A 25 17.66 -5.54 0.87
CA ARG A 25 16.77 -6.69 0.99
C ARG A 25 15.34 -6.24 0.69
N GLY A 26 14.70 -6.87 -0.30
CA GLY A 26 13.33 -6.57 -0.72
C GLY A 26 12.40 -7.77 -0.56
N GLY A 27 11.15 -7.64 -0.98
CA GLY A 27 10.16 -8.72 -0.89
C GLY A 27 10.60 -10.00 -1.61
N MET A 28 11.14 -9.87 -2.82
CA MET A 28 11.57 -11.00 -3.66
C MET A 28 12.86 -11.69 -3.20
N GLY A 29 13.74 -11.01 -2.45
CA GLY A 29 15.13 -11.46 -2.36
C GLY A 29 16.08 -10.54 -1.60
N VAL A 30 17.36 -10.87 -1.66
CA VAL A 30 18.48 -10.03 -1.19
C VAL A 30 19.29 -9.60 -2.41
N VAL A 31 19.69 -8.32 -2.45
CA VAL A 31 20.57 -7.76 -3.48
C VAL A 31 21.95 -7.56 -2.88
N TYR A 32 22.95 -8.18 -3.51
CA TYR A 32 24.34 -8.17 -3.09
C TYR A 32 25.19 -7.38 -4.08
N PHE A 33 26.23 -6.73 -3.56
CA PHE A 33 27.37 -6.31 -4.36
C PHE A 33 28.28 -7.51 -4.55
N GLY A 34 28.65 -7.78 -5.80
CA GLY A 34 29.56 -8.85 -6.16
C GLY A 34 30.60 -8.42 -7.19
N ARG A 35 31.55 -9.32 -7.43
CA ARG A 35 32.51 -9.21 -8.54
C ARG A 35 32.43 -10.43 -9.44
N SER A 36 32.46 -10.21 -10.75
CA SER A 36 32.69 -11.28 -11.73
C SER A 36 34.10 -11.88 -11.58
N ARG A 37 34.37 -12.99 -12.29
CA ARG A 37 35.74 -13.54 -12.42
C ARG A 37 36.78 -12.55 -12.96
N SER A 38 36.35 -11.55 -13.75
CA SER A 38 37.22 -10.46 -14.25
C SER A 38 37.33 -9.27 -13.28
N GLY A 39 36.76 -9.36 -12.07
CA GLY A 39 36.77 -8.30 -11.07
C GLY A 39 35.73 -7.19 -11.28
N ARG A 40 34.95 -7.22 -12.38
CA ARG A 40 33.92 -6.21 -12.69
C ARG A 40 32.83 -6.22 -11.62
N ALA A 41 32.48 -5.04 -11.13
CA ALA A 41 31.40 -4.85 -10.16
C ALA A 41 30.04 -5.22 -10.77
N VAL A 42 29.25 -5.98 -10.02
CA VAL A 42 27.90 -6.42 -10.40
C VAL A 42 26.95 -6.33 -9.21
N ALA A 43 25.67 -6.10 -9.48
CA ALA A 43 24.60 -6.29 -8.51
C ALA A 43 23.98 -7.67 -8.74
N VAL A 44 23.87 -8.47 -7.67
CA VAL A 44 23.37 -9.85 -7.72
C VAL A 44 22.11 -9.94 -6.86
N LYS A 45 20.96 -10.14 -7.50
CA LYS A 45 19.67 -10.35 -6.84
C LYS A 45 19.44 -11.85 -6.70
N VAL A 46 19.40 -12.34 -5.47
CA VAL A 46 19.11 -13.75 -5.15
C VAL A 46 17.69 -13.83 -4.61
N VAL A 47 16.86 -14.64 -5.25
CA VAL A 47 15.47 -14.90 -4.87
C VAL A 47 15.44 -15.70 -3.57
N ARG A 48 14.45 -15.45 -2.69
CA ARG A 48 14.32 -16.26 -1.46
C ARG A 48 13.72 -17.64 -1.76
N PRO A 49 14.17 -18.73 -1.11
CA PRO A 49 13.70 -20.08 -1.38
C PRO A 49 12.18 -20.25 -1.31
N GLU A 50 11.49 -19.49 -0.45
CA GLU A 50 10.04 -19.59 -0.23
C GLU A 50 9.22 -19.14 -1.46
N LEU A 51 9.79 -18.30 -2.33
CA LEU A 51 9.16 -17.86 -3.58
C LEU A 51 9.45 -18.82 -4.74
N SER A 52 10.61 -19.47 -4.73
CA SER A 52 11.02 -20.47 -5.72
C SER A 52 10.14 -21.73 -5.74
N THR A 53 9.33 -21.93 -4.68
CA THR A 53 8.33 -23.01 -4.55
C THR A 53 6.92 -22.62 -5.04
N GLU A 54 6.65 -21.35 -5.35
CA GLU A 54 5.33 -20.93 -5.84
C GLU A 54 5.02 -21.47 -7.25
N PRO A 55 3.80 -21.98 -7.51
CA PRO A 55 3.38 -22.44 -8.84
C PRO A 55 3.60 -21.38 -9.95
N GLY A 56 4.44 -21.76 -10.91
CA GLY A 56 4.76 -20.95 -12.09
C GLY A 56 5.69 -19.75 -11.83
N PHE A 57 6.23 -19.55 -10.62
CA PHE A 57 7.16 -18.44 -10.33
C PHE A 57 8.36 -18.46 -11.26
N ARG A 58 9.05 -19.59 -11.38
CA ARG A 58 10.27 -19.73 -12.17
C ARG A 58 10.08 -19.37 -13.64
N ARG A 59 8.95 -19.83 -14.22
CA ARG A 59 8.55 -19.46 -15.59
C ARG A 59 8.37 -17.95 -15.74
N ARG A 60 7.64 -17.29 -14.83
CA ARG A 60 7.45 -15.83 -14.85
C ARG A 60 8.79 -15.09 -14.72
N PHE A 61 9.63 -15.51 -13.78
CA PHE A 61 10.96 -14.94 -13.57
C PHE A 61 11.86 -15.14 -14.81
N ALA A 62 11.78 -16.28 -15.49
CA ALA A 62 12.48 -16.54 -16.75
C ALA A 62 11.97 -15.66 -17.91
N ASP A 63 10.64 -15.56 -18.08
CA ASP A 63 9.99 -14.72 -19.08
C ASP A 63 10.38 -13.24 -18.89
N GLU A 64 10.45 -12.76 -17.63
CA GLU A 64 10.81 -11.38 -17.32
C GLU A 64 12.31 -11.10 -17.41
N VAL A 65 13.18 -12.05 -17.02
CA VAL A 65 14.63 -11.99 -17.32
C VAL A 65 14.87 -11.91 -18.83
N ALA A 66 14.13 -12.69 -19.63
CA ALA A 66 14.22 -12.65 -21.08
C ALA A 66 13.73 -11.32 -21.69
N ALA A 67 12.82 -10.61 -21.01
CA ALA A 67 12.36 -9.29 -21.39
C ALA A 67 13.34 -8.19 -20.95
N ALA A 68 13.82 -8.22 -19.70
CA ALA A 68 14.82 -7.30 -19.16
C ALA A 68 16.15 -7.34 -19.95
N ARG A 69 16.54 -8.50 -20.50
CA ARG A 69 17.69 -8.63 -21.42
C ARG A 69 17.53 -7.87 -22.75
N ARG A 70 16.31 -7.48 -23.14
CA ARG A 70 16.04 -6.65 -24.33
C ARG A 70 16.04 -5.15 -24.04
N VAL A 71 15.96 -4.77 -22.75
CA VAL A 71 16.00 -3.36 -22.32
C VAL A 71 17.45 -2.87 -22.40
N GLY A 72 17.80 -2.30 -23.55
CA GLY A 72 19.01 -1.49 -23.71
C GLY A 72 18.74 -0.01 -23.41
N GLY A 73 19.79 0.81 -23.45
CA GLY A 73 19.69 2.27 -23.26
C GLY A 73 20.70 2.79 -22.23
N PHE A 74 20.91 4.10 -22.22
CA PHE A 74 21.81 4.72 -21.26
C PHE A 74 21.23 4.70 -19.83
N HIS A 75 19.92 4.85 -19.68
CA HIS A 75 19.24 5.08 -18.39
C HIS A 75 18.72 3.83 -17.65
N THR A 76 19.18 2.64 -18.02
CA THR A 76 18.82 1.36 -17.35
C THR A 76 20.07 0.56 -16.97
N ALA A 77 19.97 -0.28 -15.94
CA ALA A 77 21.06 -1.19 -15.57
C ALA A 77 20.98 -2.50 -16.39
N PRO A 78 21.92 -2.78 -17.31
CA PRO A 78 21.81 -3.94 -18.19
C PRO A 78 21.96 -5.27 -17.43
N VAL A 79 21.16 -6.26 -17.83
CA VAL A 79 21.26 -7.65 -17.37
C VAL A 79 22.53 -8.28 -17.95
N VAL A 80 23.37 -8.84 -17.07
CA VAL A 80 24.66 -9.46 -17.42
C VAL A 80 24.54 -10.98 -17.51
N ASP A 81 23.89 -11.60 -16.54
CA ASP A 81 23.71 -13.05 -16.44
C ASP A 81 22.48 -13.34 -15.56
N ALA A 82 21.90 -14.54 -15.65
CA ALA A 82 20.78 -14.94 -14.81
C ALA A 82 20.59 -16.46 -14.86
N ASP A 83 20.11 -17.02 -13.76
CA ASP A 83 19.65 -18.41 -13.67
C ASP A 83 18.27 -18.48 -12.98
N PRO A 84 17.19 -18.53 -13.76
CA PRO A 84 15.82 -18.72 -13.27
C PRO A 84 15.52 -20.09 -12.64
N GLU A 85 16.30 -21.12 -12.96
CA GLU A 85 16.03 -22.51 -12.55
C GLU A 85 16.98 -23.02 -11.46
N GLY A 86 18.07 -22.29 -11.21
CA GLY A 86 18.97 -22.50 -10.10
C GLY A 86 18.27 -22.44 -8.74
N ASP A 87 18.91 -23.03 -7.73
CA ASP A 87 18.40 -23.10 -6.36
C ASP A 87 19.41 -22.47 -5.38
N PRO A 88 19.15 -21.25 -4.86
CA PRO A 88 18.07 -20.34 -5.22
C PRO A 88 18.27 -19.67 -6.60
N ALA A 89 17.18 -19.23 -7.23
CA ALA A 89 17.20 -18.50 -8.49
C ALA A 89 17.86 -17.12 -8.34
N TRP A 90 18.55 -16.63 -9.37
CA TRP A 90 19.31 -15.38 -9.30
C TRP A 90 19.39 -14.60 -10.61
N LEU A 91 19.63 -13.29 -10.49
CA LEU A 91 19.82 -12.33 -11.57
C LEU A 91 21.05 -11.46 -11.29
N VAL A 92 21.88 -11.22 -12.31
CA VAL A 92 23.05 -10.34 -12.25
C VAL A 92 22.86 -9.17 -13.20
N THR A 93 22.99 -7.94 -12.71
CA THR A 93 23.05 -6.73 -13.53
C THR A 93 24.42 -6.06 -13.37
N ALA A 94 24.75 -5.14 -14.29
CA ALA A 94 25.87 -4.23 -14.06
C ALA A 94 25.62 -3.40 -12.80
N TYR A 95 26.62 -3.28 -11.93
CA TYR A 95 26.54 -2.38 -10.78
C TYR A 95 26.66 -0.93 -11.26
N VAL A 96 25.68 -0.11 -10.94
CA VAL A 96 25.73 1.34 -11.13
C VAL A 96 26.20 1.97 -9.82
N PRO A 97 27.33 2.69 -9.80
CA PRO A 97 27.75 3.41 -8.61
C PRO A 97 26.90 4.68 -8.42
N GLY A 98 26.31 4.81 -7.24
CA GLY A 98 25.49 5.97 -6.88
C GLY A 98 24.54 5.69 -5.71
N PRO A 99 24.07 6.72 -4.98
CA PRO A 99 22.95 6.61 -4.06
C PRO A 99 21.64 6.36 -4.81
N THR A 100 20.61 5.87 -4.12
CA THR A 100 19.24 5.92 -4.64
C THR A 100 18.70 7.36 -4.60
N LEU A 101 17.74 7.70 -5.46
CA LEU A 101 17.04 8.98 -5.42
C LEU A 101 16.41 9.20 -4.03
N GLN A 102 15.87 8.15 -3.41
CA GLN A 102 15.40 8.21 -2.02
C GLN A 102 16.47 8.75 -1.07
N ALA A 103 17.69 8.19 -1.10
CA ALA A 103 18.77 8.63 -0.22
C ALA A 103 19.30 10.05 -0.55
N VAL A 104 19.11 10.52 -1.79
CA VAL A 104 19.38 11.91 -2.17
C VAL A 104 18.32 12.85 -1.59
N LEU A 105 17.02 12.53 -1.73
CA LEU A 105 15.92 13.34 -1.20
C LEU A 105 15.91 13.37 0.34
N GLU A 106 16.22 12.25 1.00
CA GLU A 106 16.40 12.19 2.46
C GLU A 106 17.54 13.09 2.97
N ARG A 107 18.51 13.44 2.11
CA ARG A 107 19.68 14.24 2.46
C ARG A 107 19.57 15.71 2.07
N VAL A 108 19.02 15.99 0.89
CA VAL A 108 18.99 17.31 0.24
C VAL A 108 17.61 17.96 0.32
N GLY A 109 16.55 17.19 0.60
CA GLY A 109 15.17 17.65 0.52
C GLY A 109 14.67 17.63 -0.93
N SER A 110 14.37 18.80 -1.49
CA SER A 110 13.95 18.96 -2.88
C SER A 110 15.12 19.20 -3.83
N LEU A 111 14.92 18.86 -5.10
CA LEU A 111 15.88 19.09 -6.18
C LEU A 111 15.65 20.45 -6.85
N PRO A 112 16.71 21.19 -7.19
CA PRO A 112 16.60 22.38 -8.05
C PRO A 112 15.95 22.07 -9.40
N VAL A 113 15.33 23.07 -10.00
CA VAL A 113 14.54 22.93 -11.24
C VAL A 113 15.35 22.31 -12.41
N ASP A 114 16.62 22.66 -12.54
CA ASP A 114 17.49 22.12 -13.61
C ASP A 114 17.78 20.62 -13.38
N THR A 115 18.16 20.25 -12.16
CA THR A 115 18.35 18.85 -11.74
C THR A 115 17.07 18.03 -11.91
N LEU A 116 15.92 18.60 -11.55
CA LEU A 116 14.62 17.95 -11.68
C LEU A 116 14.22 17.76 -13.16
N THR A 117 14.64 18.68 -14.04
CA THR A 117 14.42 18.59 -15.49
C THR A 117 15.28 17.48 -16.11
N VAL A 118 16.55 17.37 -15.72
CA VAL A 118 17.44 16.26 -16.13
C VAL A 118 16.95 14.91 -15.58
N LEU A 119 16.45 14.87 -14.34
CA LEU A 119 15.81 13.69 -13.77
C LEU A 119 14.58 13.26 -14.58
N ALA A 120 13.71 14.22 -14.93
CA ALA A 120 12.50 13.96 -15.71
C ALA A 120 12.84 13.41 -17.11
N ALA A 121 13.83 13.97 -17.80
CA ALA A 121 14.29 13.51 -19.10
C ALA A 121 14.81 12.07 -19.03
N GLY A 122 15.82 11.80 -18.18
CA GLY A 122 16.45 10.46 -18.11
C GLY A 122 15.50 9.37 -17.62
N LEU A 123 14.53 9.68 -16.76
CA LEU A 123 13.49 8.72 -16.37
C LEU A 123 12.48 8.45 -17.49
N ALA A 124 12.08 9.46 -18.26
CA ALA A 124 11.20 9.27 -19.41
C ALA A 124 11.91 8.47 -20.52
N GLU A 125 13.20 8.72 -20.79
CA GLU A 125 14.00 7.91 -21.71
C GLU A 125 14.13 6.45 -21.25
N ALA A 126 14.35 6.21 -19.96
CA ALA A 126 14.35 4.86 -19.40
C ALA A 126 13.00 4.16 -19.63
N LEU A 127 11.88 4.82 -19.32
CA LEU A 127 10.54 4.27 -19.55
C LEU A 127 10.28 4.00 -21.03
N ALA A 128 10.70 4.89 -21.94
CA ALA A 128 10.59 4.69 -23.38
C ALA A 128 11.28 3.38 -23.82
N ALA A 129 12.51 3.13 -23.35
CA ALA A 129 13.26 1.92 -23.67
C ALA A 129 12.64 0.64 -23.06
N ILE A 130 12.12 0.72 -21.83
CA ILE A 130 11.41 -0.39 -21.15
C ILE A 130 10.12 -0.74 -21.91
N HIS A 131 9.33 0.26 -22.27
CA HIS A 131 8.05 0.09 -22.97
C HIS A 131 8.26 -0.44 -24.40
N GLN A 132 9.29 0.03 -25.11
CA GLN A 132 9.68 -0.51 -26.43
C GLN A 132 10.10 -1.99 -26.38
N ALA A 133 10.68 -2.46 -25.27
CA ALA A 133 11.01 -3.87 -25.06
C ALA A 133 9.78 -4.77 -24.76
N GLY A 134 8.58 -4.17 -24.65
CA GLY A 134 7.33 -4.85 -24.29
C GLY A 134 7.14 -5.06 -22.78
N VAL A 135 7.84 -4.27 -21.94
CA VAL A 135 7.81 -4.38 -20.47
C VAL A 135 7.07 -3.18 -19.88
N ILE A 136 6.44 -3.38 -18.72
CA ILE A 136 5.91 -2.31 -17.85
C ILE A 136 6.66 -2.45 -16.53
N HIS A 137 7.20 -1.38 -15.96
CA HIS A 137 8.02 -1.43 -14.75
C HIS A 137 7.21 -1.80 -13.50
N ARG A 138 6.00 -1.23 -13.35
CA ARG A 138 5.00 -1.51 -12.28
C ARG A 138 5.42 -1.19 -10.83
N ASP A 139 6.65 -0.73 -10.58
CA ASP A 139 7.20 -0.43 -9.25
C ASP A 139 8.20 0.74 -9.29
N LEU A 140 8.02 1.70 -10.21
CA LEU A 140 8.88 2.89 -10.30
C LEU A 140 8.69 3.77 -9.04
N LYS A 141 9.78 4.04 -8.32
CA LYS A 141 9.81 4.82 -7.07
C LYS A 141 11.24 5.29 -6.75
N PRO A 142 11.46 6.26 -5.84
CA PRO A 142 12.80 6.79 -5.55
C PRO A 142 13.82 5.76 -5.03
N ALA A 143 13.36 4.64 -4.46
CA ALA A 143 14.23 3.53 -4.06
C ALA A 143 14.79 2.72 -5.25
N ASN A 144 14.07 2.71 -6.37
CA ASN A 144 14.39 1.95 -7.60
C ASN A 144 15.04 2.84 -8.68
N ILE A 145 15.49 4.03 -8.30
CA ILE A 145 16.20 4.98 -9.17
C ILE A 145 17.57 5.21 -8.52
N ILE A 146 18.66 4.89 -9.22
CA ILE A 146 20.03 5.24 -8.83
C ILE A 146 20.39 6.59 -9.47
N VAL A 147 20.97 7.48 -8.68
CA VAL A 147 21.51 8.75 -9.14
C VAL A 147 23.02 8.56 -9.37
N ALA A 148 23.43 8.50 -10.63
CA ALA A 148 24.84 8.39 -11.03
C ALA A 148 25.39 9.74 -11.53
N GLU A 149 26.72 9.87 -11.66
CA GLU A 149 27.37 11.12 -12.09
C GLU A 149 26.85 11.61 -13.45
N ASP A 150 26.59 10.70 -14.38
CA ASP A 150 26.14 10.97 -15.76
C ASP A 150 24.61 10.93 -15.97
N GLY A 151 23.81 10.69 -14.92
CA GLY A 151 22.34 10.73 -15.00
C GLY A 151 21.61 9.67 -14.16
N PRO A 152 20.26 9.74 -14.10
CA PRO A 152 19.47 8.74 -13.38
C PRO A 152 19.50 7.39 -14.10
N ARG A 153 19.49 6.30 -13.31
CA ARG A 153 19.34 4.92 -13.77
C ARG A 153 18.15 4.25 -13.11
N VAL A 154 17.25 3.68 -13.91
CA VAL A 154 16.14 2.87 -13.40
C VAL A 154 16.62 1.44 -13.21
N ILE A 155 16.32 0.86 -12.05
CA ILE A 155 16.67 -0.50 -11.64
C ILE A 155 15.43 -1.26 -11.17
N ASP A 156 15.54 -2.58 -11.02
CA ASP A 156 14.51 -3.41 -10.39
C ASP A 156 13.10 -3.22 -11.00
N PHE A 157 13.02 -3.36 -12.33
CA PHE A 157 11.78 -3.77 -13.02
C PHE A 157 11.13 -4.94 -12.27
N GLY A 158 9.80 -5.05 -12.32
CA GLY A 158 8.94 -5.80 -11.38
C GLY A 158 9.04 -7.33 -11.33
N ILE A 159 10.26 -7.89 -11.37
CA ILE A 159 10.72 -9.25 -11.74
C ILE A 159 10.09 -10.44 -11.00
N ALA A 160 9.20 -10.18 -10.06
CA ALA A 160 8.10 -11.06 -9.69
C ALA A 160 7.08 -10.30 -8.83
N ARG A 161 6.06 -9.74 -9.47
CA ARG A 161 4.71 -9.69 -8.88
C ARG A 161 3.77 -10.52 -9.72
N ALA A 162 3.61 -11.77 -9.31
CA ALA A 162 2.39 -12.52 -9.62
C ALA A 162 1.18 -11.70 -9.17
N LEU A 163 0.00 -12.06 -9.70
CA LEU A 163 -1.30 -11.44 -9.40
C LEU A 163 -1.57 -10.13 -10.17
N ASP A 164 -1.60 -10.21 -11.51
CA ASP A 164 -2.49 -9.34 -12.29
C ASP A 164 -3.91 -9.47 -11.68
N GLY A 165 -4.40 -8.39 -11.07
CA GLY A 165 -5.73 -8.30 -10.46
C GLY A 165 -5.89 -8.77 -9.00
N THR A 166 -4.86 -9.33 -8.34
CA THR A 166 -5.00 -9.86 -6.95
C THR A 166 -3.84 -9.53 -6.00
N ALA A 167 -2.83 -8.74 -6.44
CA ALA A 167 -1.62 -8.47 -5.64
C ALA A 167 -1.85 -7.63 -4.37
N LEU A 168 -2.89 -6.79 -4.36
CA LEU A 168 -3.18 -5.86 -3.26
C LEU A 168 -3.69 -6.52 -1.97
N THR A 169 -3.94 -7.84 -1.97
CA THR A 169 -4.51 -8.55 -0.81
C THR A 169 -3.54 -9.46 -0.05
N GLN A 170 -2.25 -9.50 -0.41
CA GLN A 170 -1.23 -10.20 0.39
C GLN A 170 -0.64 -9.26 1.47
N THR A 171 -0.82 -9.63 2.74
CA THR A 171 -0.21 -8.96 3.90
C THR A 171 1.31 -9.18 3.91
N GLY A 172 2.03 -8.23 3.32
CA GLY A 172 3.48 -8.30 3.12
C GLY A 172 4.05 -7.16 2.27
N PHE A 173 3.20 -6.34 1.64
CA PHE A 173 3.64 -5.09 1.02
C PHE A 173 4.14 -4.11 2.10
N GLN A 174 5.39 -3.70 1.98
CA GLN A 174 5.99 -2.65 2.80
C GLN A 174 5.19 -1.36 2.55
N ILE A 175 4.63 -0.78 3.62
CA ILE A 175 3.61 0.29 3.58
C ILE A 175 3.97 1.44 2.62
N GLY A 176 5.25 1.87 2.59
CA GLY A 176 5.74 2.90 1.66
C GLY A 176 5.78 2.55 0.16
N THR A 177 5.43 1.32 -0.26
CA THR A 177 5.33 0.96 -1.70
C THR A 177 3.98 1.31 -2.30
N LEU A 178 2.93 1.52 -1.50
CA LEU A 178 1.62 1.92 -2.03
C LEU A 178 1.70 3.28 -2.72
N GLY A 179 2.49 4.20 -2.17
CA GLY A 179 2.64 5.61 -2.57
C GLY A 179 2.99 5.96 -4.01
N PHE A 180 3.09 5.01 -4.93
CA PHE A 180 3.41 5.21 -6.36
C PHE A 180 2.46 4.48 -7.33
N LEU A 181 1.46 3.75 -6.81
CA LEU A 181 0.51 3.00 -7.62
C LEU A 181 -0.48 3.90 -8.37
N ALA A 182 -0.77 3.57 -9.62
CA ALA A 182 -1.77 4.25 -10.44
C ALA A 182 -3.22 3.92 -10.02
N PRO A 183 -4.22 4.78 -10.32
CA PRO A 183 -5.63 4.54 -10.01
C PRO A 183 -6.15 3.18 -10.52
N GLU A 184 -5.76 2.77 -11.72
CA GLU A 184 -6.13 1.48 -12.32
C GLU A 184 -5.45 0.29 -11.62
N GLN A 185 -4.26 0.47 -11.04
CA GLN A 185 -3.64 -0.60 -10.22
C GLN A 185 -4.44 -0.81 -8.94
N LEU A 186 -4.90 0.26 -8.30
CA LEU A 186 -5.69 0.23 -7.06
C LEU A 186 -7.12 -0.31 -7.27
N THR A 187 -7.72 -0.01 -8.42
CA THR A 187 -9.11 -0.40 -8.74
C THR A 187 -9.23 -1.74 -9.49
N GLY A 188 -8.11 -2.39 -9.82
CA GLY A 188 -8.11 -3.66 -10.57
C GLY A 188 -8.39 -3.51 -12.07
N GLY A 189 -8.14 -2.32 -12.63
CA GLY A 189 -8.24 -2.04 -14.06
C GLY A 189 -7.13 -2.69 -14.89
N ALA A 190 -7.23 -2.56 -16.22
CA ALA A 190 -6.26 -3.12 -17.15
C ALA A 190 -4.90 -2.38 -17.02
N LEU A 191 -3.83 -3.13 -16.78
CA LEU A 191 -2.49 -2.57 -16.65
C LEU A 191 -1.91 -2.25 -18.02
N THR A 192 -1.53 -0.99 -18.22
CA THR A 192 -0.91 -0.47 -19.45
C THR A 192 0.37 0.30 -19.10
N PRO A 193 1.25 0.64 -20.05
CA PRO A 193 2.45 1.44 -19.78
C PRO A 193 2.17 2.79 -19.08
N ALA A 194 0.94 3.30 -19.16
CA ALA A 194 0.49 4.51 -18.47
C ALA A 194 0.58 4.45 -16.93
N VAL A 195 0.70 3.26 -16.32
CA VAL A 195 0.93 3.12 -14.87
C VAL A 195 2.30 3.67 -14.46
N ASP A 196 3.32 3.47 -15.31
CA ASP A 196 4.68 3.95 -15.04
C ASP A 196 4.77 5.47 -15.23
N MET A 197 3.98 6.03 -16.16
CA MET A 197 3.86 7.47 -16.35
C MET A 197 3.17 8.16 -15.16
N PHE A 198 2.20 7.50 -14.53
CA PHE A 198 1.63 7.98 -13.26
C PHE A 198 2.69 7.96 -12.15
N ALA A 199 3.41 6.85 -12.00
CA ALA A 199 4.48 6.73 -11.02
C ALA A 199 5.60 7.79 -11.23
N LEU A 200 5.95 8.09 -12.49
CA LEU A 200 6.87 9.18 -12.85
C LEU A 200 6.36 10.54 -12.35
N GLY A 201 5.07 10.83 -12.55
CA GLY A 201 4.45 12.05 -12.04
C GLY A 201 4.55 12.17 -10.51
N VAL A 202 4.34 11.08 -9.78
CA VAL A 202 4.48 11.07 -8.31
C VAL A 202 5.95 11.26 -7.89
N VAL A 203 6.89 10.57 -8.54
CA VAL A 203 8.33 10.71 -8.29
C VAL A 203 8.81 12.15 -8.51
N LEU A 204 8.38 12.81 -9.60
CA LEU A 204 8.77 14.19 -9.89
C LEU A 204 8.12 15.18 -8.92
N GLY A 205 6.86 14.96 -8.51
CA GLY A 205 6.22 15.74 -7.47
C GLY A 205 6.94 15.65 -6.12
N GLN A 206 7.36 14.44 -5.72
CA GLN A 206 8.14 14.23 -4.51
C GLN A 206 9.54 14.84 -4.61
N ALA A 207 10.21 14.70 -5.75
CA ALA A 207 11.54 15.28 -5.98
C ALA A 207 11.53 16.82 -6.00
N ALA A 208 10.37 17.45 -6.28
CA ALA A 208 10.16 18.88 -6.12
C ALA A 208 9.97 19.34 -4.65
N GLY A 209 9.78 18.39 -3.72
CA GLY A 209 9.54 18.66 -2.29
C GLY A 209 8.07 18.57 -1.84
N GLY A 210 7.14 18.40 -2.78
CA GLY A 210 5.72 18.22 -2.49
C GLY A 210 5.34 16.76 -2.26
N ALA A 211 4.05 16.50 -2.03
CA ALA A 211 3.49 15.16 -1.96
C ALA A 211 2.15 15.13 -2.72
N PRO A 212 2.12 14.79 -4.03
CA PRO A 212 0.95 15.01 -4.89
C PRO A 212 -0.37 14.42 -4.38
N PHE A 213 -0.33 13.34 -3.58
CA PHE A 213 -1.49 12.78 -2.91
C PHE A 213 -1.22 12.56 -1.42
N GLY A 214 -0.46 13.45 -0.80
CA GLY A 214 0.04 13.29 0.57
C GLY A 214 0.94 12.08 0.74
N ASP A 215 1.09 11.62 1.98
CA ASP A 215 1.97 10.52 2.35
C ASP A 215 1.48 9.15 1.85
N GLY A 216 2.37 8.40 1.18
CA GLY A 216 2.10 7.05 0.69
C GLY A 216 1.91 5.97 1.77
N GLY A 217 2.02 6.34 3.05
CA GLY A 217 1.82 5.47 4.20
C GLY A 217 0.44 5.56 4.85
N SER A 218 -0.37 6.56 4.48
CA SER A 218 -1.74 6.71 4.99
C SER A 218 -2.71 5.75 4.31
N ALA A 219 -3.60 5.12 5.09
CA ALA A 219 -4.70 4.31 4.57
C ALA A 219 -5.69 5.10 3.68
N ALA A 220 -5.66 6.44 3.74
CA ALA A 220 -6.44 7.30 2.85
C ALA A 220 -5.77 7.52 1.47
N TRP A 221 -4.46 7.26 1.33
CA TRP A 221 -3.72 7.53 0.08
C TRP A 221 -4.34 6.87 -1.18
N PRO A 222 -4.81 5.59 -1.15
CA PRO A 222 -5.47 5.00 -2.30
C PRO A 222 -6.74 5.75 -2.74
N TYR A 223 -7.51 6.29 -1.79
CA TYR A 223 -8.69 7.10 -2.09
C TYR A 223 -8.30 8.41 -2.79
N ARG A 224 -7.29 9.12 -2.27
CA ARG A 224 -6.79 10.37 -2.86
C ARG A 224 -6.29 10.16 -4.29
N VAL A 225 -5.58 9.06 -4.54
CA VAL A 225 -5.14 8.68 -5.89
C VAL A 225 -6.30 8.39 -6.83
N VAL A 226 -7.37 7.72 -6.39
CA VAL A 226 -8.50 7.41 -7.28
C VAL A 226 -9.42 8.62 -7.49
N HIS A 227 -9.62 9.49 -6.49
CA HIS A 227 -10.71 10.47 -6.48
C HIS A 227 -10.30 11.95 -6.36
N GLU A 228 -9.13 12.28 -5.80
CA GLU A 228 -8.73 13.67 -5.52
C GLU A 228 -7.73 14.19 -6.58
N GLN A 229 -7.65 15.51 -6.76
CA GLN A 229 -6.68 16.10 -7.70
C GLN A 229 -5.29 16.22 -7.05
N PRO A 230 -4.19 16.09 -7.82
CA PRO A 230 -2.85 16.17 -7.27
C PRO A 230 -2.49 17.58 -6.79
N GLU A 231 -1.84 17.68 -5.63
CA GLU A 231 -1.25 18.92 -5.13
C GLU A 231 0.12 19.15 -5.79
N LEU A 232 0.21 20.17 -6.65
CA LEU A 232 1.40 20.46 -7.49
C LEU A 232 1.97 21.87 -7.27
N ALA A 233 1.72 22.45 -6.09
CA ALA A 233 2.22 23.79 -5.74
C ALA A 233 3.76 23.85 -5.79
N ASP A 234 4.42 22.87 -5.17
CA ASP A 234 5.88 22.78 -5.06
C ASP A 234 6.58 22.42 -6.38
N VAL A 235 5.85 21.86 -7.36
CA VAL A 235 6.41 21.53 -8.68
C VAL A 235 6.74 22.83 -9.43
N PRO A 236 7.98 23.01 -9.93
CA PRO A 236 8.34 24.19 -10.71
C PRO A 236 7.42 24.42 -11.91
N GLY A 237 7.07 25.68 -12.18
CA GLY A 237 6.04 26.05 -13.16
C GLY A 237 6.24 25.43 -14.55
N GLN A 238 7.48 25.30 -15.02
CA GLN A 238 7.81 24.70 -16.33
C GLN A 238 7.55 23.19 -16.42
N LEU A 239 7.46 22.49 -15.28
CA LEU A 239 7.18 21.04 -15.22
C LEU A 239 5.75 20.74 -14.75
N ARG A 240 5.06 21.71 -14.13
CA ARG A 240 3.77 21.50 -13.46
C ARG A 240 2.71 20.88 -14.37
N ASP A 241 2.57 21.38 -15.60
CA ASP A 241 1.58 20.88 -16.56
C ASP A 241 1.91 19.47 -17.09
N LEU A 242 3.20 19.12 -17.16
CA LEU A 242 3.67 17.80 -17.56
C LEU A 242 3.47 16.78 -16.44
N VAL A 243 3.85 17.12 -15.21
CA VAL A 243 3.60 16.31 -14.02
C VAL A 243 2.10 16.14 -13.80
N GLY A 244 1.29 17.19 -13.99
CA GLY A 244 -0.17 17.10 -13.94
C GLY A 244 -0.76 16.14 -14.99
N ALA A 245 -0.29 16.20 -16.23
CA ALA A 245 -0.72 15.28 -17.29
C ALA A 245 -0.35 13.82 -16.98
N CYS A 246 0.84 13.56 -16.42
CA CYS A 246 1.23 12.24 -15.92
C CYS A 246 0.29 11.71 -14.83
N LEU A 247 -0.30 12.59 -14.00
CA LEU A 247 -1.16 12.24 -12.88
C LEU A 247 -2.66 12.19 -13.21
N ALA A 248 -3.02 12.27 -14.50
CA ALA A 248 -4.41 12.14 -14.95
C ALA A 248 -5.04 10.80 -14.50
N LYS A 249 -6.32 10.84 -14.13
CA LYS A 249 -7.02 9.67 -13.57
C LYS A 249 -7.27 8.62 -14.64
N ASP A 250 -7.72 9.03 -15.81
CA ASP A 250 -7.83 8.15 -16.97
C ASP A 250 -6.42 7.86 -17.53
N PRO A 251 -5.99 6.60 -17.63
CA PRO A 251 -4.67 6.26 -18.21
C PRO A 251 -4.51 6.70 -19.67
N ARG A 252 -5.60 6.97 -20.40
CA ARG A 252 -5.59 7.42 -21.80
C ARG A 252 -5.30 8.92 -21.95
N GLU A 253 -5.40 9.69 -20.87
CA GLU A 253 -5.08 11.12 -20.84
C GLU A 253 -3.61 11.41 -20.49
N ARG A 254 -2.88 10.38 -20.03
CA ARG A 254 -1.45 10.48 -19.68
C ARG A 254 -0.60 10.44 -20.95
N PRO A 255 0.46 11.27 -21.05
CA PRO A 255 1.37 11.23 -22.18
C PRO A 255 2.15 9.91 -22.20
N THR A 256 2.50 9.43 -23.39
CA THR A 256 3.58 8.44 -23.55
C THR A 256 4.93 9.04 -23.15
N PRO A 257 5.97 8.21 -22.88
CA PRO A 257 7.31 8.71 -22.62
C PRO A 257 7.86 9.63 -23.72
N THR A 258 7.57 9.34 -24.99
CA THR A 258 7.98 10.18 -26.13
C THR A 258 7.25 11.52 -26.14
N GLU A 259 5.92 11.54 -25.99
CA GLU A 259 5.15 12.79 -25.92
C GLU A 259 5.50 13.65 -24.69
N PHE A 260 5.95 13.02 -23.61
CA PHE A 260 6.49 13.71 -22.44
C PHE A 260 7.82 14.40 -22.77
N LEU A 261 8.74 13.69 -23.43
CA LEU A 261 10.05 14.22 -23.86
C LEU A 261 9.89 15.33 -24.92
N ASP A 262 9.03 15.15 -25.93
CA ASP A 262 8.75 16.14 -26.98
C ASP A 262 8.24 17.48 -26.42
N ARG A 263 7.59 17.46 -25.25
CA ARG A 263 7.08 18.63 -24.54
C ARG A 263 8.03 19.15 -23.45
N LEU A 264 9.07 18.41 -23.08
CA LEU A 264 10.00 18.76 -22.01
C LEU A 264 11.09 19.70 -22.55
N THR A 265 11.07 20.96 -22.09
CA THR A 265 12.15 21.91 -22.43
C THR A 265 13.34 21.69 -21.50
N VAL A 266 14.35 20.94 -21.95
CA VAL A 266 15.58 20.74 -21.19
C VAL A 266 16.51 21.95 -21.33
N GLN A 267 16.57 22.78 -20.29
CA GLN A 267 17.71 23.65 -20.09
C GLN A 267 18.81 22.83 -19.41
N HIS A 268 19.86 22.50 -20.15
CA HIS A 268 21.03 21.85 -19.56
C HIS A 268 21.76 22.89 -18.69
N PRO A 269 21.93 22.65 -17.37
CA PRO A 269 22.99 23.33 -16.63
C PRO A 269 24.35 22.90 -17.20
N SER A 270 25.44 23.50 -16.73
CA SER A 270 26.81 23.03 -16.95
C SER A 270 26.98 21.52 -16.66
N ASP A 271 28.11 20.92 -17.05
CA ASP A 271 28.48 19.49 -16.94
C ASP A 271 28.19 18.76 -15.60
N VAL A 272 27.77 19.47 -14.55
CA VAL A 272 27.28 18.95 -13.27
C VAL A 272 25.76 19.13 -13.16
N TRP A 273 24.99 18.05 -13.29
CA TRP A 273 23.52 18.08 -13.19
C TRP A 273 22.97 18.01 -11.75
N LEU A 274 23.82 17.74 -10.76
CA LEU A 274 23.44 17.51 -9.36
C LEU A 274 23.90 18.64 -8.42
N PRO A 275 23.16 18.93 -7.33
CA PRO A 275 23.66 19.76 -6.23
C PRO A 275 24.94 19.19 -5.63
N ALA A 276 25.86 20.04 -5.19
CA ALA A 276 27.18 19.64 -4.68
C ALA A 276 27.12 18.57 -3.56
N GLU A 277 26.11 18.64 -2.68
CA GLU A 277 25.88 17.63 -1.65
C GLU A 277 25.50 16.25 -2.21
N ALA A 278 24.67 16.21 -3.25
CA ALA A 278 24.33 14.98 -3.96
C ALA A 278 25.54 14.44 -4.75
N THR A 279 26.32 15.31 -5.40
CA THR A 279 27.58 14.93 -6.06
C THR A 279 28.57 14.28 -5.08
N ALA A 280 28.65 14.78 -3.83
CA ALA A 280 29.48 14.19 -2.79
C ALA A 280 29.02 12.77 -2.38
N LEU A 281 27.70 12.51 -2.35
CA LEU A 281 27.16 11.17 -2.11
C LEU A 281 27.54 10.19 -3.23
N VAL A 282 27.44 10.61 -4.50
CA VAL A 282 27.84 9.80 -5.68
C VAL A 282 29.31 9.39 -5.55
N ARG A 283 30.22 10.36 -5.41
CA ARG A 283 31.67 10.11 -5.28
C ARG A 283 32.03 9.20 -4.12
N SER A 284 31.33 9.30 -2.98
CA SER A 284 31.57 8.40 -1.84
C SER A 284 31.23 6.92 -2.13
N GLN A 285 30.22 6.68 -2.97
CA GLN A 285 29.80 5.32 -3.37
C GLN A 285 30.79 4.75 -4.40
N GLU A 286 31.26 5.57 -5.35
CA GLU A 286 32.26 5.19 -6.34
C GLU A 286 33.57 4.74 -5.70
N VAL A 287 34.13 5.55 -4.80
CA VAL A 287 35.36 5.21 -4.07
C VAL A 287 35.18 3.91 -3.27
N GLY A 288 34.00 3.68 -2.69
CA GLY A 288 33.68 2.42 -2.01
C GLY A 288 33.60 1.21 -2.96
N ALA A 289 32.98 1.36 -4.13
CA ALA A 289 32.82 0.27 -5.10
C ALA A 289 34.15 -0.16 -5.75
N TYR A 290 35.01 0.80 -6.08
CA TYR A 290 36.30 0.52 -6.72
C TYR A 290 37.42 0.24 -5.69
N GLY A 291 37.38 0.83 -4.50
CA GLY A 291 38.41 0.69 -3.46
C GLY A 291 38.44 -0.64 -2.69
N VAL A 292 37.36 -1.45 -2.70
CA VAL A 292 37.33 -2.78 -2.04
C VAL A 292 38.06 -3.81 -2.91
N GLY A 293 39.38 -3.63 -3.01
CA GLY A 293 40.23 -4.27 -4.01
C GLY A 293 41.73 -4.31 -3.67
N VAL A 294 42.12 -4.20 -2.39
CA VAL A 294 43.49 -4.56 -1.95
C VAL A 294 43.40 -5.47 -0.74
N ASP A 295 43.63 -6.75 -0.96
CA ASP A 295 43.75 -7.75 0.09
C ASP A 295 45.13 -7.62 0.76
N ARG A 296 45.20 -6.94 1.91
CA ARG A 296 46.37 -6.99 2.79
C ARG A 296 46.16 -8.12 3.78
N GLY A 297 46.75 -9.27 3.47
CA GLY A 297 46.71 -10.47 4.31
C GLY A 297 47.27 -10.24 5.73
N PRO A 298 46.98 -11.15 6.67
CA PRO A 298 47.20 -10.93 8.09
C PRO A 298 48.66 -11.09 8.50
N GLY A 299 49.16 -10.11 9.28
CA GLY A 299 50.24 -10.34 10.24
C GLY A 299 51.60 -9.68 9.95
N VAL A 300 51.77 -8.43 10.38
CA VAL A 300 53.02 -7.93 10.99
C VAL A 300 52.63 -7.01 12.17
N PRO A 301 53.22 -7.16 13.38
CA PRO A 301 52.90 -6.27 14.50
C PRO A 301 53.38 -4.83 14.26
N ARG A 302 52.64 -3.84 14.78
CA ARG A 302 53.14 -2.46 14.89
C ARG A 302 54.30 -2.43 15.89
N VAL A 303 55.48 -2.02 15.43
CA VAL A 303 56.56 -1.51 16.28
C VAL A 303 56.42 0.02 16.36
N GLY A 304 56.78 0.58 17.52
CA GLY A 304 56.39 1.92 17.94
C GLY A 304 57.20 3.09 17.38
N GLU A 305 57.01 4.22 18.02
CA GLU A 305 57.47 5.56 17.63
C GLU A 305 59.00 5.70 17.56
N GLY A 306 59.46 6.49 16.58
CA GLY A 306 60.85 6.91 16.43
C GLY A 306 60.96 7.97 15.33
N SER A 307 61.30 9.19 15.71
CA SER A 307 61.49 10.34 14.81
C SER A 307 62.99 10.55 14.49
N PRO A 308 63.41 11.62 13.81
CA PRO A 308 63.68 11.63 12.37
C PRO A 308 65.19 11.71 12.05
N ASP A 309 65.57 11.35 10.82
CA ASP A 309 66.76 11.92 10.18
C ASP A 309 66.67 11.84 8.64
N ALA A 310 67.22 12.86 7.96
CA ALA A 310 67.18 13.03 6.51
C ALA A 310 68.52 12.59 5.85
N PRO A 311 68.66 12.61 4.51
CA PRO A 311 68.94 13.89 3.84
C PRO A 311 68.24 14.11 2.48
N VAL A 312 68.18 15.39 2.10
CA VAL A 312 67.75 15.91 0.79
C VAL A 312 68.98 16.19 -0.07
N ILE A 313 68.96 15.84 -1.36
CA ILE A 313 69.59 16.63 -2.44
C ILE A 313 68.65 16.60 -3.67
N ALA A 314 68.52 17.75 -4.34
CA ALA A 314 67.76 17.93 -5.57
C ALA A 314 68.69 18.05 -6.78
N ASP A 315 68.17 17.82 -7.99
CA ASP A 315 68.37 18.75 -9.12
C ASP A 315 67.47 18.42 -10.31
N ALA A 316 67.14 19.44 -11.09
CA ALA A 316 66.49 19.36 -12.40
C ALA A 316 67.22 20.31 -13.36
N PRO A 317 67.14 20.08 -14.69
CA PRO A 317 66.77 21.23 -15.51
C PRO A 317 65.78 20.94 -16.64
N THR A 318 65.11 22.04 -17.01
CA THR A 318 64.08 22.22 -18.04
C THR A 318 64.59 22.10 -19.48
N ALA A 319 63.79 21.52 -20.39
CA ALA A 319 63.69 21.96 -21.78
C ALA A 319 62.35 21.52 -22.41
N ALA A 320 61.65 22.45 -23.08
CA ALA A 320 60.48 22.17 -23.92
C ALA A 320 60.89 22.02 -25.41
N PRO A 321 59.99 21.59 -26.29
CA PRO A 321 59.50 22.56 -27.28
C PRO A 321 57.97 22.52 -27.50
N ALA A 322 57.48 23.51 -28.26
CA ALA A 322 56.06 23.84 -28.45
C ALA A 322 55.42 23.23 -29.73
N PHE A 323 54.12 23.49 -29.87
CA PHE A 323 53.21 23.04 -30.94
C PHE A 323 53.53 23.58 -32.35
N ASP A 324 53.09 22.86 -33.39
CA ASP A 324 52.33 23.47 -34.51
C ASP A 324 51.40 22.43 -35.21
N GLU A 325 50.52 22.90 -36.11
CA GLU A 325 49.21 22.29 -36.45
C GLU A 325 49.11 21.28 -37.63
N ARG A 326 48.00 20.51 -37.62
CA ARG A 326 47.18 19.91 -38.73
C ARG A 326 47.12 18.38 -38.94
N PRO A 327 45.98 17.83 -39.41
CA PRO A 327 45.65 16.40 -39.32
C PRO A 327 45.70 15.62 -40.67
N PRO A 328 45.81 14.27 -40.64
CA PRO A 328 45.62 13.41 -41.82
C PRO A 328 44.24 12.73 -41.90
N GLU A 329 43.96 12.17 -43.07
CA GLU A 329 42.63 11.97 -43.67
C GLU A 329 42.07 10.53 -43.55
N VAL A 330 40.76 10.36 -43.71
CA VAL A 330 40.05 9.05 -43.65
C VAL A 330 40.17 8.29 -44.97
N SER A 331 40.32 6.96 -44.93
CA SER A 331 40.34 6.10 -46.12
C SER A 331 39.32 4.96 -46.06
N HIS A 332 38.44 4.87 -47.07
CA HIS A 332 37.45 3.80 -47.23
C HIS A 332 37.95 2.67 -48.17
N PRO A 333 37.60 1.39 -47.95
CA PRO A 333 37.74 0.34 -48.94
C PRO A 333 36.59 0.33 -49.98
N ARG A 334 36.90 0.02 -51.24
CA ARG A 334 35.94 -0.09 -52.37
C ARG A 334 35.60 -1.55 -52.72
N THR A 335 34.40 -1.71 -53.27
CA THR A 335 33.81 -2.95 -53.85
C THR A 335 34.36 -3.29 -55.24
N VAL A 336 34.45 -4.59 -55.60
CA VAL A 336 34.47 -5.08 -57.00
C VAL A 336 33.71 -6.42 -57.09
N GLN A 337 32.96 -6.65 -58.18
CA GLN A 337 32.24 -7.90 -58.52
C GLN A 337 32.88 -8.62 -59.73
N SER A 338 32.73 -9.96 -59.82
CA SER A 338 32.68 -10.69 -61.12
C SER A 338 32.25 -12.18 -60.97
N SER A 339 31.46 -12.67 -61.93
CA SER A 339 31.17 -14.09 -62.26
C SER A 339 31.70 -14.39 -63.69
N PRO A 340 31.50 -15.55 -64.39
CA PRO A 340 30.80 -16.82 -64.05
C PRO A 340 31.48 -18.17 -64.53
N ASP A 341 30.99 -19.33 -64.02
CA ASP A 341 30.84 -20.72 -64.60
C ASP A 341 31.96 -21.45 -65.44
N PRO A 342 31.84 -22.78 -65.79
CA PRO A 342 30.97 -23.90 -65.33
C PRO A 342 31.68 -25.28 -65.10
N GLY A 343 30.96 -26.34 -64.65
CA GLY A 343 31.37 -27.75 -64.93
C GLY A 343 30.81 -28.95 -64.13
N PHE A 344 29.97 -29.78 -64.79
CA PHE A 344 29.70 -31.24 -64.59
C PHE A 344 28.91 -31.82 -63.37
N GLY A 345 27.85 -32.59 -63.69
CA GLY A 345 27.25 -33.71 -62.90
C GLY A 345 27.59 -35.09 -63.54
N PRO A 346 26.85 -36.21 -63.33
CA PRO A 346 25.51 -36.41 -62.72
C PRO A 346 25.42 -37.47 -61.57
N GLY A 347 24.19 -37.79 -61.08
CA GLY A 347 23.87 -38.65 -59.90
C GLY A 347 23.80 -40.17 -60.16
N PRO A 348 22.90 -40.99 -59.53
CA PRO A 348 21.75 -40.73 -58.62
C PRO A 348 21.95 -41.31 -57.17
N GLY A 349 21.01 -41.36 -56.20
CA GLY A 349 19.66 -40.76 -56.06
C GLY A 349 18.57 -41.71 -55.50
N PHE A 350 17.98 -41.45 -54.31
CA PHE A 350 16.83 -42.17 -53.71
C PHE A 350 15.93 -41.22 -52.84
N GLY A 351 14.61 -41.19 -53.12
CA GLY A 351 13.47 -41.01 -52.18
C GLY A 351 13.32 -39.76 -51.28
N PRO A 352 12.21 -38.99 -51.38
CA PRO A 352 11.90 -37.87 -50.47
C PRO A 352 11.05 -38.27 -49.25
N ALA A 353 11.22 -37.56 -48.13
CA ALA A 353 10.27 -37.53 -47.02
C ALA A 353 9.37 -36.28 -47.11
N LEU A 354 8.07 -36.44 -46.84
CA LEU A 354 7.05 -35.41 -47.09
C LEU A 354 7.01 -34.32 -46.01
N VAL A 355 6.82 -33.07 -46.45
CA VAL A 355 6.48 -31.92 -45.62
C VAL A 355 4.95 -31.87 -45.45
N PHE A 356 4.47 -31.71 -44.22
CA PHE A 356 3.08 -31.33 -43.94
C PHE A 356 3.02 -29.94 -43.31
N ALA A 357 2.11 -29.10 -43.82
CA ALA A 357 1.89 -27.71 -43.44
C ALA A 357 1.09 -27.59 -42.13
N PRO A 358 1.19 -26.45 -41.40
CA PRO A 358 0.48 -26.25 -40.13
C PRO A 358 -1.05 -26.13 -40.28
N ALA A 359 -1.77 -26.50 -39.22
CA ALA A 359 -3.23 -26.53 -39.17
C ALA A 359 -3.88 -25.14 -38.95
N PRO A 360 -5.10 -24.89 -39.49
CA PRO A 360 -5.80 -23.61 -39.34
C PRO A 360 -6.58 -23.47 -38.02
N VAL A 361 -6.75 -22.22 -37.59
CA VAL A 361 -7.51 -21.84 -36.37
C VAL A 361 -9.02 -21.72 -36.67
N PRO A 362 -9.94 -22.18 -35.78
CA PRO A 362 -11.38 -22.03 -36.00
C PRO A 362 -11.87 -20.58 -35.83
N GLY A 363 -12.64 -20.08 -36.81
CA GLY A 363 -13.41 -18.84 -36.72
C GLY A 363 -14.84 -19.03 -36.17
N PRO A 364 -15.57 -17.95 -35.90
CA PRO A 364 -16.86 -17.99 -35.20
C PRO A 364 -18.03 -18.48 -36.09
N VAL A 365 -19.01 -19.13 -35.46
CA VAL A 365 -20.21 -19.67 -36.13
C VAL A 365 -21.26 -18.56 -36.31
N GLY A 366 -21.68 -18.32 -37.55
CA GLY A 366 -22.70 -17.32 -37.89
C GLY A 366 -24.14 -17.84 -37.76
N ALA A 367 -25.05 -16.96 -37.34
CA ALA A 367 -26.49 -17.21 -37.34
C ALA A 367 -27.09 -17.10 -38.76
N ALA A 368 -28.21 -17.80 -39.01
CA ALA A 368 -28.91 -17.78 -40.28
C ALA A 368 -30.40 -17.47 -40.11
N GLY A 369 -30.98 -16.71 -41.07
CA GLY A 369 -32.43 -16.63 -41.29
C GLY A 369 -33.07 -15.26 -41.05
N ALA A 370 -33.24 -14.50 -42.13
CA ALA A 370 -34.18 -13.38 -42.19
C ALA A 370 -34.91 -13.40 -43.54
N PRO A 371 -36.17 -12.94 -43.59
CA PRO A 371 -36.70 -12.25 -44.75
C PRO A 371 -37.19 -10.84 -44.36
N GLY A 372 -36.82 -9.82 -45.13
CA GLY A 372 -37.14 -8.42 -44.79
C GLY A 372 -37.67 -7.61 -45.97
N ARG A 373 -37.85 -6.30 -45.78
CA ARG A 373 -37.91 -5.32 -46.89
C ARG A 373 -37.73 -3.87 -46.43
N ARG A 374 -36.76 -3.18 -47.07
CA ARG A 374 -36.77 -1.76 -47.52
C ARG A 374 -36.98 -0.67 -46.45
N ARG A 375 -35.90 0.07 -46.10
CA ARG A 375 -35.46 1.35 -46.72
C ARG A 375 -36.31 2.56 -46.31
N THR A 376 -35.75 3.47 -45.49
CA THR A 376 -35.10 4.74 -45.90
C THR A 376 -34.46 5.42 -44.69
N ALA A 377 -33.60 6.42 -44.90
CA ALA A 377 -32.81 7.07 -43.85
C ALA A 377 -33.24 8.54 -43.61
N ALA A 378 -32.65 9.14 -42.56
CA ALA A 378 -32.41 10.58 -42.33
C ALA A 378 -33.25 11.34 -41.26
N VAL A 379 -32.53 11.75 -40.20
CA VAL A 379 -32.44 13.13 -39.67
C VAL A 379 -33.46 13.69 -38.64
N ALA A 380 -32.87 14.33 -37.60
CA ALA A 380 -33.34 15.43 -36.73
C ALA A 380 -34.37 15.23 -35.56
N ALA A 381 -33.83 15.42 -34.36
CA ALA A 381 -34.27 16.26 -33.23
C ALA A 381 -35.66 16.95 -33.19
N ALA A 382 -36.38 16.74 -32.08
CA ALA A 382 -37.14 17.70 -31.22
C ALA A 382 -37.93 16.88 -30.16
N LEU A 383 -37.75 17.04 -28.84
CA LEU A 383 -38.24 18.08 -27.90
C LEU A 383 -39.74 18.04 -27.55
N VAL A 384 -40.06 18.55 -26.34
CA VAL A 384 -41.35 18.65 -25.61
C VAL A 384 -41.60 17.48 -24.64
N VAL A 385 -41.92 17.60 -23.33
CA VAL A 385 -41.89 18.59 -22.21
C VAL A 385 -42.91 18.07 -21.15
N ALA A 386 -42.89 18.60 -19.93
CA ALA A 386 -43.91 18.49 -18.85
C ALA A 386 -43.65 17.38 -17.79
N VAL A 387 -43.65 17.62 -16.47
CA VAL A 387 -43.88 18.85 -15.66
C VAL A 387 -42.95 18.87 -14.44
N ALA A 388 -42.45 20.04 -14.07
CA ALA A 388 -42.06 20.36 -12.70
C ALA A 388 -42.89 21.55 -12.21
N ALA A 389 -43.53 21.44 -11.04
CA ALA A 389 -44.20 22.54 -10.35
C ALA A 389 -44.31 22.20 -8.85
N GLY A 390 -43.75 23.05 -7.99
CA GLY A 390 -43.72 22.79 -6.55
C GLY A 390 -42.74 23.64 -5.74
N VAL A 391 -42.48 24.88 -6.15
CA VAL A 391 -41.69 25.84 -5.34
C VAL A 391 -42.64 26.47 -4.31
N LEU A 392 -42.27 26.38 -3.03
CA LEU A 392 -42.83 27.25 -1.98
C LEU A 392 -41.73 28.15 -1.40
N VAL A 393 -42.07 29.43 -1.29
CA VAL A 393 -41.15 30.52 -0.94
C VAL A 393 -40.92 30.58 0.56
N TRP A 394 -39.65 30.75 0.95
CA TRP A 394 -39.23 31.02 2.32
C TRP A 394 -39.43 32.52 2.62
N HIS A 395 -40.15 32.86 3.70
CA HIS A 395 -40.13 34.19 4.31
C HIS A 395 -39.56 34.12 5.73
N PRO A 396 -38.57 34.95 6.09
CA PRO A 396 -38.05 35.00 7.46
C PRO A 396 -38.97 35.83 8.36
N TRP A 397 -39.16 35.40 9.60
CA TRP A 397 -39.86 36.18 10.62
C TRP A 397 -38.93 36.53 11.78
N THR A 398 -38.76 37.82 12.02
CA THR A 398 -37.98 38.39 13.13
C THR A 398 -38.92 38.82 14.25
N GLY A 399 -38.51 38.64 15.51
CA GLY A 399 -39.05 39.46 16.62
C GLY A 399 -39.59 38.71 17.83
N SER A 400 -38.74 38.59 18.85
CA SER A 400 -39.02 39.01 20.25
C SER A 400 -40.42 38.83 20.87
N GLY A 401 -40.48 38.13 22.00
CA GLY A 401 -41.59 38.25 22.96
C GLY A 401 -41.43 37.35 24.19
N ALA A 402 -41.08 37.93 25.34
CA ALA A 402 -41.05 37.23 26.63
C ALA A 402 -42.44 37.18 27.28
N GLY A 403 -42.72 36.18 28.14
CA GLY A 403 -43.97 36.13 28.90
C GLY A 403 -44.15 34.88 29.76
N SER A 404 -44.07 35.05 31.07
CA SER A 404 -44.38 34.05 32.11
C SER A 404 -45.87 33.70 32.22
N GLY A 405 -46.21 32.49 32.67
CA GLY A 405 -47.59 32.18 33.09
C GLY A 405 -47.77 30.77 33.65
N SER A 406 -48.16 30.65 34.93
CA SER A 406 -48.25 29.41 35.69
C SER A 406 -49.67 28.86 35.89
N GLY A 407 -49.84 27.55 35.74
CA GLY A 407 -50.70 26.70 36.59
C GLY A 407 -52.23 26.68 36.34
N GLY A 408 -52.86 25.55 36.68
CA GLY A 408 -54.29 25.50 37.06
C GLY A 408 -55.21 24.49 36.35
N THR A 409 -55.25 23.26 36.86
CA THR A 409 -56.46 22.41 37.04
C THR A 409 -57.47 22.15 35.89
N ALA A 410 -57.41 20.90 35.40
CA ALA A 410 -58.51 19.90 35.30
C ALA A 410 -59.95 20.29 34.87
N GLY A 411 -60.43 19.61 33.82
CA GLY A 411 -61.85 19.42 33.48
C GLY A 411 -61.99 18.41 32.33
N ALA A 412 -62.71 17.30 32.53
CA ALA A 412 -62.73 16.17 31.60
C ALA A 412 -64.02 16.08 30.78
N ALA A 413 -63.92 15.74 29.47
CA ALA A 413 -64.94 14.96 28.74
C ALA A 413 -64.46 14.50 27.34
N GLY A 414 -64.67 13.21 27.05
CA GLY A 414 -65.09 12.66 25.75
C GLY A 414 -64.35 13.04 24.46
N GLY A 415 -63.47 12.16 23.98
CA GLY A 415 -62.93 12.23 22.63
C GLY A 415 -62.05 11.04 22.25
N SER A 416 -62.65 9.90 21.91
CA SER A 416 -61.91 8.72 21.45
C SER A 416 -61.38 8.90 20.03
N VAL A 417 -60.23 9.55 19.90
CA VAL A 417 -59.38 9.42 18.71
C VAL A 417 -58.36 8.34 19.00
N SER A 418 -58.33 7.30 18.17
CA SER A 418 -57.30 6.26 18.20
C SER A 418 -55.96 6.89 17.82
N SER A 419 -55.24 7.41 18.83
CA SER A 419 -53.85 7.79 18.65
C SER A 419 -53.05 6.51 18.49
N SER A 420 -52.61 6.21 17.26
CA SER A 420 -51.45 5.36 17.03
C SER A 420 -50.36 5.75 18.04
N PRO A 421 -49.68 4.80 18.70
CA PRO A 421 -48.69 5.15 19.70
C PRO A 421 -47.68 6.09 19.04
N ARG A 422 -47.60 7.34 19.52
CA ARG A 422 -46.47 8.21 19.20
C ARG A 422 -45.25 7.41 19.66
N VAL A 423 -44.48 6.90 18.70
CA VAL A 423 -43.18 6.33 18.97
C VAL A 423 -42.37 7.49 19.54
N THR A 424 -42.32 7.57 20.87
CA THR A 424 -41.48 8.52 21.59
C THR A 424 -40.07 8.17 21.19
N ALA A 425 -39.55 8.98 20.28
CA ALA A 425 -38.29 8.77 19.61
C ALA A 425 -37.24 8.48 20.68
N ALA A 426 -36.59 7.30 20.62
CA ALA A 426 -35.77 6.80 21.72
C ALA A 426 -34.82 7.89 22.22
N ALA A 427 -34.82 8.14 23.53
CA ALA A 427 -33.88 9.05 24.16
C ALA A 427 -32.44 8.58 23.89
N PHE A 428 -31.51 9.51 23.82
CA PHE A 428 -30.10 9.16 23.68
C PHE A 428 -29.56 8.63 25.02
N PRO A 429 -28.65 7.64 25.05
CA PRO A 429 -28.13 7.12 26.32
C PRO A 429 -27.21 8.13 27.03
N ASP A 430 -27.42 8.30 28.33
CA ASP A 430 -26.53 9.05 29.22
C ASP A 430 -25.30 8.22 29.68
N ALA A 431 -25.20 6.96 29.22
CA ALA A 431 -24.08 6.08 29.51
C ALA A 431 -22.78 6.60 28.87
N PRO A 432 -21.65 6.64 29.60
CA PRO A 432 -20.39 7.07 29.03
C PRO A 432 -19.81 6.00 28.09
N LEU A 433 -19.06 6.46 27.09
CA LEU A 433 -18.27 5.66 26.17
C LEU A 433 -16.81 5.63 26.66
N LEU A 434 -16.12 4.49 26.50
CA LEU A 434 -14.67 4.51 26.27
C LEU A 434 -14.43 4.87 24.81
N VAL A 435 -13.34 5.60 24.55
CA VAL A 435 -12.86 5.98 23.23
C VAL A 435 -11.34 5.89 23.19
N ARG A 436 -10.78 5.50 22.04
CA ARG A 436 -9.39 5.83 21.69
C ARG A 436 -9.34 7.32 21.35
N MET A 437 -8.38 8.04 21.90
CA MET A 437 -8.10 9.45 21.62
C MET A 437 -6.70 9.57 21.03
N ASP A 438 -6.53 10.30 19.93
CA ASP A 438 -5.21 10.52 19.32
C ASP A 438 -4.62 11.83 19.84
N THR A 439 -3.51 11.77 20.60
CA THR A 439 -2.93 12.94 21.28
C THR A 439 -1.92 13.71 20.43
N ASP A 440 -1.43 13.11 19.35
CA ASP A 440 -0.55 13.74 18.36
C ASP A 440 -0.93 13.27 16.94
N PRO A 441 -2.06 13.74 16.40
CA PRO A 441 -2.59 13.29 15.11
C PRO A 441 -1.73 13.80 13.95
N GLY A 442 -1.34 12.88 13.06
CA GLY A 442 -0.45 13.15 11.92
C GLY A 442 1.02 12.78 12.17
N SER A 443 1.39 12.40 13.39
CA SER A 443 2.71 11.83 13.68
C SER A 443 2.89 10.45 13.04
N SER A 444 4.11 10.16 12.60
CA SER A 444 4.54 8.85 12.08
C SER A 444 4.80 7.82 13.18
N THR A 445 4.91 8.26 14.44
CA THR A 445 4.86 7.40 15.61
C THR A 445 3.47 7.44 16.24
N CYS A 446 3.06 6.37 16.89
CA CYS A 446 1.69 6.25 17.38
C CYS A 446 1.54 6.85 18.80
N HIS A 447 0.50 7.66 18.98
CA HIS A 447 0.26 8.45 20.19
C HIS A 447 -1.22 8.40 20.64
N SER A 448 -1.83 7.21 20.59
CA SER A 448 -3.20 7.04 21.08
C SER A 448 -3.25 6.68 22.56
N VAL A 449 -4.30 7.14 23.25
CA VAL A 449 -4.59 6.84 24.66
C VAL A 449 -6.07 6.49 24.86
N ILE A 450 -6.43 5.84 25.97
CA ILE A 450 -7.85 5.58 26.30
C ILE A 450 -8.43 6.72 27.12
N GLY A 451 -9.58 7.23 26.69
CA GLY A 451 -10.39 8.20 27.40
C GLY A 451 -11.83 7.76 27.60
N ARG A 452 -12.53 8.48 28.48
CA ARG A 452 -13.96 8.33 28.77
C ARG A 452 -14.73 9.54 28.24
N ARG A 453 -15.53 9.34 27.21
CA ARG A 453 -16.48 10.33 26.70
C ARG A 453 -17.78 10.25 27.48
N ASP A 454 -18.18 11.36 28.06
CA ASP A 454 -19.53 11.56 28.59
C ASP A 454 -20.39 12.12 27.46
N SER A 455 -21.57 11.54 27.20
CA SER A 455 -22.43 11.94 26.07
C SER A 455 -22.99 13.37 26.18
N THR A 456 -22.80 14.01 27.33
CA THR A 456 -23.27 15.37 27.64
C THR A 456 -22.16 16.42 27.73
N LYS A 457 -20.89 16.04 27.50
CA LYS A 457 -19.72 16.94 27.71
C LYS A 457 -18.85 17.07 26.46
N ASP A 458 -18.17 18.22 26.36
CA ASP A 458 -17.44 18.61 25.15
C ASP A 458 -16.19 17.78 24.87
N ASP A 459 -15.43 17.43 25.91
CA ASP A 459 -14.17 16.70 25.78
C ASP A 459 -14.14 15.38 26.57
N PRO A 460 -13.47 14.35 26.02
CA PRO A 460 -13.27 13.07 26.68
C PRO A 460 -12.18 13.17 27.76
N LYS A 461 -12.39 12.55 28.92
CA LYS A 461 -11.37 12.52 29.99
C LYS A 461 -10.41 11.35 29.78
N GLN A 462 -9.11 11.60 29.60
CA GLN A 462 -8.08 10.56 29.64
C GLN A 462 -8.15 9.75 30.94
N LEU A 463 -8.09 8.42 30.83
CA LEU A 463 -8.10 7.52 31.99
C LEU A 463 -6.70 7.04 32.37
N ILE A 464 -5.91 6.60 31.40
CA ILE A 464 -4.61 5.94 31.64
C ILE A 464 -3.44 6.76 31.09
N ALA A 465 -2.29 6.64 31.77
CA ALA A 465 -1.01 7.06 31.21
C ALA A 465 -0.49 5.95 30.28
N GLY A 466 -0.08 6.34 29.07
CA GLY A 466 0.33 5.42 28.02
C GLY A 466 0.51 6.12 26.68
N THR A 467 0.94 5.33 25.70
CA THR A 467 1.04 5.68 24.28
C THR A 467 0.74 4.40 23.50
N CYS A 468 0.06 4.51 22.37
CA CYS A 468 -0.41 3.37 21.57
C CYS A 468 -1.40 2.46 22.31
N ASP A 469 -2.30 3.05 23.09
CA ASP A 469 -3.47 2.35 23.62
C ASP A 469 -4.65 2.50 22.66
N ALA A 470 -5.28 1.39 22.29
CA ALA A 470 -6.39 1.35 21.34
C ALA A 470 -7.40 0.24 21.69
N LEU A 471 -8.51 0.21 20.94
CA LEU A 471 -9.52 -0.86 21.00
C LEU A 471 -10.03 -1.16 22.43
N PRO A 472 -10.47 -0.14 23.20
CA PRO A 472 -10.94 -0.34 24.56
C PRO A 472 -12.28 -1.08 24.60
N GLN A 473 -12.47 -1.95 25.58
CA GLN A 473 -13.74 -2.59 25.86
C GLN A 473 -14.00 -2.70 27.36
N TRP A 474 -15.16 -2.22 27.83
CA TRP A 474 -15.60 -2.45 29.21
C TRP A 474 -15.72 -3.94 29.54
N ALA A 475 -15.32 -4.31 30.76
CA ALA A 475 -15.69 -5.58 31.34
C ALA A 475 -17.22 -5.59 31.63
N PRO A 476 -17.89 -6.77 31.66
CA PRO A 476 -19.34 -6.85 31.85
C PRO A 476 -19.86 -6.33 33.21
N ASP A 477 -18.98 -6.13 34.19
CA ASP A 477 -19.32 -5.53 35.48
C ASP A 477 -19.12 -4.00 35.52
N HIS A 478 -18.56 -3.44 34.45
CA HIS A 478 -18.19 -2.03 34.26
C HIS A 478 -17.30 -1.45 35.37
N ARG A 479 -16.55 -2.31 36.09
CA ARG A 479 -15.54 -1.94 37.10
C ARG A 479 -14.13 -1.88 36.55
N SER A 480 -13.89 -2.57 35.43
CA SER A 480 -12.62 -2.53 34.69
C SER A 480 -12.88 -2.48 33.19
N PHE A 481 -11.84 -2.26 32.40
CA PHE A 481 -11.85 -2.37 30.95
C PHE A 481 -10.57 -3.06 30.46
N ALA A 482 -10.65 -3.68 29.28
CA ALA A 482 -9.51 -4.20 28.55
C ALA A 482 -9.16 -3.27 27.38
N PHE A 483 -7.92 -3.30 26.91
CA PHE A 483 -7.45 -2.56 25.74
C PHE A 483 -6.21 -3.24 25.16
N THR A 484 -5.90 -2.94 23.89
CA THR A 484 -4.66 -3.36 23.25
C THR A 484 -3.64 -2.23 23.35
N ARG A 485 -2.40 -2.56 23.76
CA ARG A 485 -1.26 -1.65 23.81
C ARG A 485 -0.13 -2.19 22.95
N THR A 486 0.41 -1.34 22.08
CA THR A 486 1.52 -1.69 21.18
C THR A 486 2.79 -0.93 21.54
N THR A 487 3.89 -1.64 21.75
CA THR A 487 5.19 -1.07 22.13
C THR A 487 6.29 -1.64 21.25
N GLY A 488 6.86 -0.81 20.37
CA GLY A 488 7.85 -1.23 19.38
C GLY A 488 7.25 -2.22 18.38
N HIS A 489 7.62 -3.50 18.48
CA HIS A 489 7.10 -4.58 17.63
C HIS A 489 6.19 -5.56 18.38
N GLU A 490 5.90 -5.32 19.66
CA GLU A 490 5.05 -6.18 20.49
C GLU A 490 3.68 -5.54 20.72
N SER A 491 2.62 -6.35 20.63
CA SER A 491 1.26 -5.97 21.05
C SER A 491 0.82 -6.88 22.20
N ALA A 492 0.15 -6.30 23.19
CA ALA A 492 -0.36 -7.03 24.34
C ALA A 492 -1.74 -6.52 24.77
N VAL A 493 -2.51 -7.41 25.38
CA VAL A 493 -3.77 -7.08 26.03
C VAL A 493 -3.49 -6.65 27.46
N TRP A 494 -4.03 -5.50 27.84
CA TRP A 494 -3.96 -4.93 29.17
C TRP A 494 -5.35 -4.75 29.74
N THR A 495 -5.43 -4.63 31.06
CA THR A 495 -6.65 -4.25 31.77
C THR A 495 -6.35 -3.12 32.74
N ALA A 496 -7.36 -2.31 33.04
CA ALA A 496 -7.31 -1.25 34.04
C ALA A 496 -8.68 -1.11 34.71
N ASN A 497 -8.71 -0.56 35.92
CA ASN A 497 -9.94 -0.18 36.62
C ASN A 497 -10.69 0.94 35.87
N ALA A 498 -11.99 1.08 36.13
CA ALA A 498 -12.87 2.07 35.50
C ALA A 498 -12.47 3.54 35.70
N ASP A 499 -11.56 3.82 36.62
CA ASP A 499 -10.96 5.13 36.90
C ASP A 499 -9.59 5.34 36.25
N GLY A 500 -9.02 4.30 35.63
CA GLY A 500 -7.68 4.28 35.03
C GLY A 500 -6.56 3.72 35.93
N THR A 501 -6.87 3.27 37.14
CA THR A 501 -5.88 2.65 38.05
C THR A 501 -5.64 1.16 37.73
N ASP A 502 -4.65 0.53 38.39
CA ASP A 502 -4.29 -0.90 38.25
C ASP A 502 -4.07 -1.36 36.78
N VAL A 503 -3.28 -0.59 36.03
CA VAL A 503 -2.93 -0.91 34.63
C VAL A 503 -1.99 -2.13 34.59
N ARG A 504 -2.52 -3.29 34.19
CA ARG A 504 -1.83 -4.58 34.21
C ARG A 504 -1.89 -5.33 32.88
N ARG A 505 -0.78 -5.94 32.47
CA ARG A 505 -0.67 -6.77 31.26
C ARG A 505 -1.27 -8.15 31.52
N VAL A 506 -2.13 -8.63 30.63
CA VAL A 506 -2.75 -9.97 30.73
C VAL A 506 -2.05 -10.98 29.84
N ALA A 507 -1.88 -10.68 28.54
CA ALA A 507 -1.27 -11.60 27.58
C ALA A 507 -0.73 -10.89 26.34
N ALA A 508 0.17 -11.55 25.60
CA ALA A 508 0.52 -11.14 24.24
C ALA A 508 -0.65 -11.38 23.26
N THR A 509 -0.81 -10.48 22.30
CA THR A 509 -1.78 -10.58 21.18
C THR A 509 -1.08 -10.24 19.86
N ALA A 510 -1.61 -10.74 18.75
CA ALA A 510 -1.20 -10.35 17.40
C ALA A 510 -1.95 -9.09 16.95
N ASP A 511 -1.80 -8.02 17.73
CA ASP A 511 -2.63 -6.81 17.64
C ASP A 511 -4.15 -7.12 17.79
N GLY A 512 -5.01 -6.21 17.34
CA GLY A 512 -6.44 -6.41 17.12
C GLY A 512 -7.34 -6.22 18.34
N ARG A 513 -8.66 -6.31 18.09
CA ARG A 513 -9.71 -6.09 19.10
C ARG A 513 -9.74 -7.24 20.11
N VAL A 514 -10.08 -6.92 21.35
CA VAL A 514 -10.24 -7.89 22.44
C VAL A 514 -11.71 -7.97 22.85
N SER A 515 -12.17 -9.15 23.29
CA SER A 515 -13.52 -9.28 23.86
C SER A 515 -13.56 -10.07 25.15
N TRP A 516 -14.15 -9.48 26.19
CA TRP A 516 -14.51 -10.15 27.43
C TRP A 516 -15.54 -11.27 27.21
N SER A 517 -15.45 -12.31 28.03
CA SER A 517 -16.57 -13.22 28.28
C SER A 517 -17.64 -12.51 29.13
N PRO A 518 -18.94 -12.86 29.00
CA PRO A 518 -19.99 -12.28 29.84
C PRO A 518 -19.81 -12.53 31.35
N ASP A 519 -19.01 -13.53 31.75
CA ASP A 519 -18.66 -13.79 33.15
C ASP A 519 -17.43 -13.02 33.65
N GLY A 520 -16.78 -12.22 32.79
CA GLY A 520 -15.61 -11.40 33.13
C GLY A 520 -14.32 -12.18 33.44
N LYS A 521 -14.28 -13.50 33.23
CA LYS A 521 -13.12 -14.34 33.61
C LYS A 521 -12.12 -14.56 32.48
N ARG A 522 -12.54 -14.33 31.24
CA ARG A 522 -11.76 -14.67 30.04
C ARG A 522 -11.81 -13.55 29.01
N LEU A 523 -10.79 -13.51 28.16
CA LEU A 523 -10.66 -12.61 27.02
C LEU A 523 -10.45 -13.43 25.74
N ALA A 524 -11.25 -13.19 24.72
CA ALA A 524 -10.97 -13.58 23.35
C ALA A 524 -9.91 -12.63 22.78
N VAL A 525 -8.82 -13.19 22.27
CA VAL A 525 -7.63 -12.48 21.77
C VAL A 525 -7.10 -13.16 20.50
N LEU A 526 -6.24 -12.47 19.77
CA LEU A 526 -5.64 -12.99 18.53
C LEU A 526 -4.19 -13.38 18.79
N ARG A 527 -3.69 -14.47 18.19
CA ARG A 527 -2.25 -14.78 18.22
C ARG A 527 -1.81 -15.36 16.88
N ARG A 528 -0.57 -15.07 16.49
CA ARG A 528 0.04 -15.68 15.31
C ARG A 528 0.61 -17.05 15.65
N GLN A 529 0.30 -18.03 14.82
CA GLN A 529 0.86 -19.36 14.84
C GLN A 529 1.20 -19.73 13.40
N ASP A 530 2.44 -20.14 13.15
CA ASP A 530 2.95 -20.49 11.82
C ASP A 530 2.67 -19.40 10.75
N GLY A 531 2.75 -18.13 11.19
CA GLY A 531 2.50 -16.94 10.38
C GLY A 531 1.03 -16.49 10.31
N VAL A 532 0.07 -17.38 10.55
CA VAL A 532 -1.38 -17.14 10.44
C VAL A 532 -1.96 -16.65 11.76
N GLN A 533 -2.87 -15.68 11.72
CA GLN A 533 -3.54 -15.16 12.90
C GLN A 533 -4.77 -15.99 13.27
N GLN A 534 -4.82 -16.51 14.50
CA GLN A 534 -5.87 -17.40 14.99
C GLN A 534 -6.48 -16.88 16.31
N LEU A 535 -7.72 -17.30 16.58
CA LEU A 535 -8.46 -16.98 17.79
C LEU A 535 -8.00 -17.84 18.98
N PHE A 536 -7.69 -17.18 20.08
CA PHE A 536 -7.43 -17.79 21.38
C PHE A 536 -8.38 -17.20 22.43
N VAL A 537 -8.69 -18.00 23.45
CA VAL A 537 -9.31 -17.52 24.69
C VAL A 537 -8.30 -17.62 25.81
N VAL A 538 -8.10 -16.52 26.53
CA VAL A 538 -7.16 -16.39 27.65
C VAL A 538 -7.93 -16.23 28.95
N THR A 539 -7.55 -16.97 29.99
CA THR A 539 -8.05 -16.78 31.36
C THR A 539 -7.33 -15.58 31.98
N VAL A 540 -8.09 -14.61 32.48
CA VAL A 540 -7.53 -13.33 32.96
C VAL A 540 -6.75 -13.49 34.28
N ALA A 541 -7.07 -14.52 35.07
CA ALA A 541 -6.46 -14.75 36.38
C ALA A 541 -5.03 -15.33 36.34
N ASP A 542 -4.71 -16.15 35.33
CA ASP A 542 -3.44 -16.89 35.25
C ASP A 542 -2.73 -16.80 33.87
N GLY A 543 -3.36 -16.17 32.88
CA GLY A 543 -2.82 -16.04 31.52
C GLY A 543 -2.87 -17.33 30.69
N SER A 544 -3.46 -18.42 31.22
CA SER A 544 -3.64 -19.67 30.49
C SER A 544 -4.46 -19.45 29.22
N ALA A 545 -4.08 -20.11 28.12
CA ALA A 545 -4.63 -19.84 26.80
C ALA A 545 -5.05 -21.12 26.08
N GLN A 546 -6.24 -21.09 25.49
CA GLN A 546 -6.78 -22.16 24.65
C GLN A 546 -7.01 -21.62 23.23
N GLN A 547 -6.46 -22.30 22.23
CA GLN A 547 -6.76 -22.02 20.83
C GLN A 547 -8.18 -22.48 20.49
N LEU A 548 -8.93 -21.68 19.73
CA LEU A 548 -10.27 -22.03 19.27
C LEU A 548 -10.35 -22.30 17.78
N THR A 549 -9.61 -21.56 16.95
CA THR A 549 -9.61 -21.73 15.50
C THR A 549 -8.29 -22.31 15.00
N THR A 550 -8.40 -23.23 14.03
CA THR A 550 -7.26 -23.90 13.37
C THR A 550 -7.51 -23.88 11.87
N GLY A 551 -6.68 -23.18 11.11
CA GLY A 551 -6.83 -23.03 9.67
C GLY A 551 -5.76 -22.14 9.04
N THR A 552 -5.83 -21.97 7.72
CA THR A 552 -4.90 -21.13 6.94
C THR A 552 -5.37 -19.69 6.77
N GLY A 553 -6.64 -19.40 7.08
CA GLY A 553 -7.21 -18.06 7.03
C GLY A 553 -6.96 -17.27 8.31
N ASN A 554 -6.68 -15.96 8.17
CA ASN A 554 -6.54 -15.05 9.31
C ASN A 554 -7.89 -14.77 9.98
N VAL A 555 -7.88 -14.69 11.30
CA VAL A 555 -9.02 -14.32 12.15
C VAL A 555 -8.75 -12.97 12.79
N GLU A 556 -9.75 -12.08 12.74
CA GLU A 556 -9.75 -10.74 13.31
C GLU A 556 -11.06 -10.44 14.05
N ASP A 557 -11.06 -9.34 14.81
CA ASP A 557 -12.20 -8.74 15.52
C ASP A 557 -13.14 -9.71 16.26
N PRO A 558 -12.64 -10.42 17.28
CA PRO A 558 -13.48 -11.28 18.10
C PRO A 558 -14.46 -10.47 18.97
N ALA A 559 -15.73 -10.84 18.97
CA ALA A 559 -16.72 -10.37 19.93
C ALA A 559 -17.54 -11.54 20.51
N TRP A 560 -17.59 -11.63 21.84
CA TRP A 560 -18.30 -12.69 22.56
C TRP A 560 -19.81 -12.43 22.57
N SER A 561 -20.62 -13.47 22.41
CA SER A 561 -22.08 -13.37 22.52
C SER A 561 -22.50 -12.99 23.94
N PRO A 562 -23.61 -12.24 24.13
CA PRO A 562 -24.11 -11.90 25.47
C PRO A 562 -24.43 -13.12 26.35
N ASP A 563 -24.77 -14.27 25.74
CA ASP A 563 -25.02 -15.52 26.45
C ASP A 563 -23.77 -16.41 26.65
N GLY A 564 -22.61 -15.97 26.16
CA GLY A 564 -21.31 -16.61 26.32
C GLY A 564 -21.08 -17.87 25.46
N LYS A 565 -22.08 -18.33 24.70
CA LYS A 565 -22.02 -19.58 23.93
C LYS A 565 -21.26 -19.49 22.62
N HIS A 566 -21.04 -18.29 22.10
CA HIS A 566 -20.49 -18.06 20.77
C HIS A 566 -19.51 -16.90 20.77
N ILE A 567 -18.55 -16.92 19.85
CA ILE A 567 -17.69 -15.77 19.54
C ILE A 567 -17.88 -15.49 18.05
N VAL A 568 -18.26 -14.26 17.69
CA VAL A 568 -18.25 -13.81 16.31
C VAL A 568 -16.87 -13.26 15.97
N VAL A 569 -16.42 -13.48 14.74
CA VAL A 569 -15.13 -13.01 14.20
C VAL A 569 -15.31 -12.60 12.76
N CYS A 570 -14.42 -11.76 12.22
CA CYS A 570 -14.19 -11.72 10.78
C CYS A 570 -13.08 -12.73 10.44
N LEU A 571 -13.30 -13.56 9.39
CA LEU A 571 -12.38 -14.63 8.99
C LEU A 571 -12.15 -14.58 7.48
N GLN A 572 -10.87 -14.63 7.10
CA GLN A 572 -10.38 -14.62 5.73
C GLN A 572 -10.17 -16.05 5.20
N LYS A 573 -11.24 -16.76 4.81
CA LYS A 573 -11.10 -18.08 4.14
C LYS A 573 -10.63 -17.99 2.68
N THR A 574 -10.85 -16.84 2.02
CA THR A 574 -10.48 -16.58 0.61
C THR A 574 -9.93 -15.15 0.48
N SER A 575 -10.02 -14.50 -0.69
CA SER A 575 -9.65 -13.09 -0.86
C SER A 575 -10.58 -12.08 -0.14
N SER A 576 -11.71 -12.53 0.41
CA SER A 576 -12.67 -11.68 1.14
C SER A 576 -12.78 -12.08 2.62
N TRP A 577 -12.96 -11.05 3.46
CA TRP A 577 -13.26 -11.18 4.89
C TRP A 577 -14.77 -11.29 5.07
N GLN A 578 -15.23 -12.29 5.82
CA GLN A 578 -16.64 -12.51 6.10
C GLN A 578 -16.86 -12.82 7.59
N ILE A 579 -18.02 -12.46 8.11
CA ILE A 579 -18.40 -12.74 9.49
C ILE A 579 -18.66 -14.23 9.67
N HIS A 580 -18.07 -14.81 10.70
CA HIS A 580 -18.25 -16.20 11.10
C HIS A 580 -18.50 -16.31 12.60
N ILE A 581 -19.23 -17.34 13.01
CA ILE A 581 -19.40 -17.72 14.42
C ILE A 581 -18.52 -18.94 14.74
N VAL A 582 -17.77 -18.81 15.84
CA VAL A 582 -16.98 -19.86 16.49
C VAL A 582 -17.71 -20.35 17.74
N ASP A 583 -17.68 -21.66 17.97
CA ASP A 583 -18.16 -22.29 19.21
C ASP A 583 -16.96 -22.51 20.16
N PRO A 584 -16.79 -21.70 21.23
CA PRO A 584 -15.69 -21.86 22.19
C PRO A 584 -15.74 -23.17 22.99
N SER A 585 -16.85 -23.93 22.96
CA SER A 585 -16.93 -25.26 23.55
C SER A 585 -16.39 -26.36 22.62
N ARG A 586 -16.13 -26.05 21.35
CA ARG A 586 -15.64 -26.99 20.33
C ARG A 586 -14.39 -26.46 19.60
N PRO A 587 -13.22 -26.38 20.27
CA PRO A 587 -11.96 -25.98 19.65
C PRO A 587 -11.67 -26.76 18.36
N GLY A 588 -11.23 -26.04 17.32
CA GLY A 588 -10.92 -26.61 16.00
C GLY A 588 -12.13 -26.98 15.14
N ALA A 589 -13.37 -26.81 15.63
CA ALA A 589 -14.55 -26.94 14.79
C ALA A 589 -14.60 -25.82 13.74
N GLU A 590 -15.11 -26.13 12.55
CA GLU A 590 -15.16 -25.16 11.46
C GLU A 590 -16.10 -23.98 11.80
N PRO A 591 -15.65 -22.72 11.71
CA PRO A 591 -16.50 -21.56 11.95
C PRO A 591 -17.64 -21.47 10.93
N ARG A 592 -18.86 -21.18 11.41
CA ARG A 592 -20.07 -21.03 10.59
C ARG A 592 -20.14 -19.62 10.01
N GLN A 593 -20.08 -19.49 8.68
CA GLN A 593 -20.24 -18.21 7.99
C GLN A 593 -21.65 -17.63 8.18
N ILE A 594 -21.74 -16.30 8.27
CA ILE A 594 -22.98 -15.53 8.49
C ILE A 594 -23.26 -14.59 7.31
N THR A 595 -22.27 -13.78 6.91
CA THR A 595 -22.41 -12.85 5.78
C THR A 595 -22.02 -13.54 4.48
N HIS A 596 -22.74 -13.20 3.40
CA HIS A 596 -22.52 -13.77 2.06
C HIS A 596 -22.45 -12.68 0.96
N GLN A 597 -22.43 -11.40 1.34
CA GLN A 597 -22.29 -10.29 0.40
C GLN A 597 -20.88 -10.26 -0.23
N PRO A 598 -20.72 -9.74 -1.46
CA PRO A 598 -19.43 -9.69 -2.13
C PRO A 598 -18.45 -8.70 -1.46
N ARG A 599 -18.96 -7.73 -0.68
CA ARG A 599 -18.14 -6.80 0.11
C ARG A 599 -17.56 -7.51 1.31
N ARG A 600 -16.42 -7.01 1.80
CA ARG A 600 -15.84 -7.43 3.08
C ARG A 600 -16.81 -7.12 4.22
N ALA A 601 -16.76 -7.92 5.28
CA ALA A 601 -17.49 -7.70 6.51
C ALA A 601 -16.51 -7.79 7.69
N LEU A 602 -16.33 -6.65 8.39
CA LEU A 602 -15.31 -6.38 9.41
C LEU A 602 -15.96 -5.85 10.70
N ASP A 603 -15.19 -5.72 11.78
CA ASP A 603 -15.62 -5.12 13.06
C ASP A 603 -16.94 -5.68 13.66
N PRO A 604 -17.26 -7.00 13.61
CA PRO A 604 -18.56 -7.51 14.03
C PRO A 604 -18.79 -7.35 15.55
N VAL A 605 -19.97 -6.84 15.91
CA VAL A 605 -20.43 -6.71 17.29
C VAL A 605 -21.85 -7.23 17.47
N TRP A 606 -22.09 -7.96 18.55
CA TRP A 606 -23.41 -8.46 18.93
C TRP A 606 -24.33 -7.32 19.39
N SER A 607 -25.62 -7.41 19.05
CA SER A 607 -26.67 -6.69 19.77
C SER A 607 -26.81 -7.23 21.20
N PRO A 608 -27.25 -6.43 22.19
CA PRO A 608 -27.35 -6.87 23.59
C PRO A 608 -28.31 -8.05 23.81
N ASP A 609 -29.28 -8.21 22.91
CA ASP A 609 -30.25 -9.31 22.91
C ASP A 609 -29.75 -10.58 22.15
N GLY A 610 -28.55 -10.54 21.59
CA GLY A 610 -27.92 -11.64 20.86
C GLY A 610 -28.57 -12.00 19.51
N ARG A 611 -29.51 -11.20 19.00
CA ARG A 611 -30.26 -11.51 17.76
C ARG A 611 -29.60 -11.01 16.47
N TYR A 612 -28.78 -9.96 16.57
CA TYR A 612 -28.19 -9.27 15.43
C TYR A 612 -26.68 -9.06 15.61
N PHE A 613 -25.99 -8.88 14.50
CA PHE A 613 -24.69 -8.26 14.40
C PHE A 613 -24.85 -6.86 13.83
N ALA A 614 -24.11 -5.88 14.34
CA ALA A 614 -23.72 -4.72 13.55
C ALA A 614 -22.27 -4.92 13.10
N TYR A 615 -21.93 -4.45 11.90
CA TYR A 615 -20.59 -4.67 11.32
C TYR A 615 -20.26 -3.60 10.26
N THR A 616 -18.98 -3.49 9.93
CA THR A 616 -18.47 -2.61 8.86
C THR A 616 -18.49 -3.36 7.53
N ALA A 617 -19.32 -2.92 6.60
CA ALA A 617 -19.39 -3.45 5.24
C ALA A 617 -18.48 -2.66 4.29
N GLY A 618 -17.68 -3.37 3.51
CA GLY A 618 -16.55 -2.79 2.79
C GLY A 618 -15.28 -2.82 3.64
N ALA A 619 -14.29 -2.05 3.23
CA ALA A 619 -13.04 -1.89 3.95
C ALA A 619 -12.53 -0.45 3.74
N PRO A 620 -12.79 0.44 4.71
CA PRO A 620 -12.40 1.84 4.62
C PRO A 620 -10.88 2.03 4.53
N ASN A 621 -10.11 1.12 5.14
CA ASN A 621 -8.64 1.04 5.06
C ASN A 621 -8.08 0.77 3.64
N VAL A 622 -8.91 0.40 2.65
CA VAL A 622 -8.47 0.12 1.27
C VAL A 622 -9.35 0.80 0.21
N GLY A 623 -10.00 1.91 0.56
CA GLY A 623 -10.70 2.77 -0.40
C GLY A 623 -12.05 2.26 -0.95
N THR A 624 -12.58 1.14 -0.45
CA THR A 624 -13.86 0.56 -0.93
C THR A 624 -15.13 1.14 -0.27
N GLY A 625 -14.97 2.25 0.46
CA GLY A 625 -15.97 2.72 1.42
C GLY A 625 -16.02 1.82 2.66
N GLY A 626 -16.54 2.37 3.75
CA GLY A 626 -17.03 1.62 4.90
C GLY A 626 -18.45 2.10 5.19
N ASP A 627 -19.41 1.18 5.27
CA ASP A 627 -20.80 1.43 5.63
C ASP A 627 -21.15 0.62 6.88
N ILE A 628 -22.04 1.10 7.76
CA ILE A 628 -22.52 0.26 8.87
C ILE A 628 -23.68 -0.58 8.37
N HIS A 629 -23.55 -1.90 8.50
CA HIS A 629 -24.61 -2.88 8.24
C HIS A 629 -25.10 -3.53 9.53
N VAL A 630 -26.31 -4.10 9.46
CA VAL A 630 -26.90 -4.96 10.48
C VAL A 630 -27.42 -6.23 9.80
N VAL A 631 -27.13 -7.39 10.39
CA VAL A 631 -27.57 -8.72 9.91
C VAL A 631 -28.01 -9.59 11.09
N LYS A 632 -28.95 -10.52 10.91
CA LYS A 632 -29.36 -11.45 11.97
C LYS A 632 -28.31 -12.54 12.21
N VAL A 633 -28.36 -13.15 13.39
CA VAL A 633 -27.48 -14.27 13.78
C VAL A 633 -27.61 -15.53 12.88
N ASP A 634 -28.69 -15.64 12.11
CA ASP A 634 -28.91 -16.69 11.10
C ASP A 634 -28.39 -16.32 9.69
N GLY A 635 -27.89 -15.10 9.48
CA GLY A 635 -27.44 -14.57 8.18
C GLY A 635 -28.53 -13.91 7.34
N THR A 636 -29.78 -13.87 7.82
CA THR A 636 -30.89 -13.19 7.12
C THR A 636 -30.96 -11.70 7.48
N ASP A 637 -31.72 -10.92 6.70
CA ASP A 637 -31.96 -9.48 6.97
C ASP A 637 -30.65 -8.66 7.03
N ASP A 638 -29.67 -9.03 6.20
CA ASP A 638 -28.41 -8.30 6.01
C ASP A 638 -28.68 -7.01 5.23
N ARG A 639 -28.71 -5.89 5.96
CA ARG A 639 -29.11 -4.58 5.45
C ARG A 639 -28.18 -3.47 5.93
N THR A 640 -28.02 -2.48 5.08
CA THR A 640 -27.34 -1.22 5.41
C THR A 640 -28.13 -0.46 6.49
N LEU A 641 -27.44 0.00 7.53
CA LEU A 641 -27.95 0.87 8.60
C LEU A 641 -27.50 2.32 8.39
N VAL A 642 -26.24 2.51 7.99
CA VAL A 642 -25.64 3.81 7.66
C VAL A 642 -24.82 3.66 6.39
N GLN A 643 -25.07 4.53 5.42
CA GLN A 643 -24.26 4.68 4.22
C GLN A 643 -24.18 6.15 3.87
N THR A 644 -22.97 6.69 3.74
CA THR A 644 -22.75 8.06 3.26
C THR A 644 -21.55 8.12 2.32
N ALA A 645 -21.11 9.33 1.94
CA ALA A 645 -19.84 9.53 1.24
C ALA A 645 -18.60 9.50 2.17
N ALA A 646 -18.81 9.43 3.48
CA ALA A 646 -17.74 9.28 4.46
C ALA A 646 -17.33 7.80 4.63
N GLN A 647 -16.27 7.55 5.39
CA GLN A 647 -15.90 6.21 5.83
C GLN A 647 -16.57 5.94 7.19
N GLU A 648 -17.51 4.99 7.25
CA GLU A 648 -18.06 4.45 8.50
C GLU A 648 -17.36 3.15 8.91
N MET A 649 -17.06 3.00 10.21
CA MET A 649 -16.39 1.81 10.78
C MET A 649 -16.66 1.64 12.29
N ASP A 650 -16.12 0.58 12.91
CA ASP A 650 -16.16 0.35 14.37
C ASP A 650 -17.55 0.49 15.03
N PRO A 651 -18.60 -0.22 14.57
CA PRO A 651 -19.88 -0.18 15.24
C PRO A 651 -19.82 -0.75 16.67
N VAL A 652 -20.68 -0.23 17.54
CA VAL A 652 -20.96 -0.75 18.88
C VAL A 652 -22.39 -0.43 19.30
N TRP A 653 -23.12 -1.44 19.80
CA TRP A 653 -24.50 -1.27 20.27
C TRP A 653 -24.56 -0.62 21.65
N SER A 654 -25.54 0.27 21.88
CA SER A 654 -25.88 0.74 23.21
C SER A 654 -26.44 -0.41 24.06
N PRO A 655 -26.31 -0.38 25.41
CA PRO A 655 -26.77 -1.48 26.27
C PRO A 655 -28.27 -1.77 26.16
N ASP A 656 -29.07 -0.78 25.79
CA ASP A 656 -30.52 -0.92 25.58
C ASP A 656 -30.91 -1.37 24.16
N GLY A 657 -29.93 -1.58 23.27
CA GLY A 657 -30.10 -2.02 21.89
C GLY A 657 -30.78 -1.01 20.96
N LYS A 658 -31.02 0.24 21.40
CA LYS A 658 -31.75 1.24 20.60
C LYS A 658 -30.85 2.10 19.71
N TRP A 659 -29.55 2.14 20.00
CA TRP A 659 -28.56 2.92 19.28
C TRP A 659 -27.36 2.08 18.87
N VAL A 660 -26.73 2.46 17.77
CA VAL A 660 -25.42 2.00 17.34
C VAL A 660 -24.51 3.23 17.28
N ALA A 661 -23.47 3.24 18.11
CA ALA A 661 -22.36 4.19 17.94
C ALA A 661 -21.36 3.61 16.93
N PHE A 662 -20.67 4.47 16.20
CA PHE A 662 -19.72 4.10 15.15
C PHE A 662 -18.71 5.23 14.93
N VAL A 663 -17.60 4.93 14.29
CA VAL A 663 -16.63 5.93 13.84
C VAL A 663 -16.98 6.39 12.43
N ARG A 664 -16.90 7.71 12.19
CA ARG A 664 -17.04 8.31 10.87
C ARG A 664 -15.88 9.28 10.60
N GLY A 665 -15.32 9.20 9.40
CA GLY A 665 -14.33 10.15 8.89
C GLY A 665 -13.03 9.49 8.45
N PRO A 666 -12.06 10.27 7.96
CA PRO A 666 -10.74 9.76 7.62
C PRO A 666 -9.95 9.39 8.89
N PHE A 667 -8.97 8.50 8.76
CA PHE A 667 -8.22 7.92 9.88
C PHE A 667 -7.37 8.93 10.68
N ASP A 668 -7.05 10.10 10.11
CA ASP A 668 -6.35 11.20 10.80
C ASP A 668 -7.29 12.10 11.62
N ARG A 669 -8.59 12.11 11.28
CA ARG A 669 -9.63 12.91 11.97
C ARG A 669 -10.93 12.12 12.18
N PRO A 670 -10.90 10.90 12.75
CA PRO A 670 -12.11 10.17 13.07
C PRO A 670 -12.94 10.91 14.11
N ALA A 671 -14.26 10.83 13.96
CA ALA A 671 -15.24 11.30 14.92
C ALA A 671 -16.21 10.18 15.27
N VAL A 672 -16.56 10.06 16.55
CA VAL A 672 -17.62 9.15 16.98
C VAL A 672 -18.98 9.76 16.68
N TRP A 673 -19.85 8.96 16.07
CA TRP A 673 -21.25 9.24 15.80
C TRP A 673 -22.13 8.16 16.44
N ALA A 674 -23.43 8.41 16.51
CA ALA A 674 -24.42 7.38 16.82
C ALA A 674 -25.70 7.58 16.02
N VAL A 675 -26.35 6.47 15.68
CA VAL A 675 -27.63 6.39 14.96
C VAL A 675 -28.56 5.44 15.73
N ARG A 676 -29.87 5.56 15.56
CA ARG A 676 -30.79 4.54 16.09
C ARG A 676 -30.68 3.23 15.31
N ALA A 677 -31.09 2.13 15.93
CA ALA A 677 -31.13 0.80 15.32
C ALA A 677 -32.07 0.69 14.08
N ASP A 678 -32.94 1.67 13.88
CA ASP A 678 -33.79 1.84 12.69
C ASP A 678 -33.14 2.68 11.57
N GLY A 679 -31.93 3.19 11.77
CA GLY A 679 -31.19 4.05 10.83
C GLY A 679 -31.50 5.54 10.97
N THR A 680 -32.40 5.95 11.88
CA THR A 680 -32.82 7.35 12.03
C THR A 680 -32.03 8.11 13.09
N GLY A 681 -32.09 9.46 13.04
CA GLY A 681 -31.62 10.32 14.12
C GLY A 681 -30.10 10.32 14.32
N ALA A 682 -29.32 10.11 13.26
CA ALA A 682 -27.86 10.14 13.31
C ALA A 682 -27.34 11.47 13.89
N ARG A 683 -26.43 11.38 14.87
CA ARG A 683 -25.82 12.52 15.56
C ARG A 683 -24.33 12.30 15.79
N ARG A 684 -23.55 13.38 15.73
CA ARG A 684 -22.14 13.39 16.12
C ARG A 684 -22.02 13.42 17.64
N LEU A 685 -21.07 12.69 18.21
CA LEU A 685 -20.76 12.66 19.65
C LEU A 685 -19.43 13.35 19.96
N THR A 686 -18.42 13.21 19.09
CA THR A 686 -17.15 13.95 19.19
C THR A 686 -17.39 15.43 18.90
N THR A 687 -17.24 16.27 19.92
CA THR A 687 -17.57 17.70 19.91
C THR A 687 -16.33 18.59 19.93
N GLY A 688 -15.23 18.15 20.56
CA GLY A 688 -13.92 18.80 20.54
C GLY A 688 -13.11 18.57 19.25
N SER A 689 -11.85 19.02 19.27
CA SER A 689 -10.88 18.89 18.16
C SER A 689 -10.04 17.61 18.22
N THR A 690 -10.03 16.90 19.34
CA THR A 690 -9.28 15.64 19.51
C THR A 690 -9.92 14.54 18.66
N PRO A 691 -9.18 13.84 17.78
CA PRO A 691 -9.74 12.73 17.02
C PRO A 691 -10.03 11.52 17.91
N GLU A 692 -11.17 10.88 17.65
CA GLU A 692 -11.73 9.84 18.52
C GLU A 692 -12.20 8.63 17.71
N GLY A 693 -11.81 7.43 18.16
CA GLY A 693 -12.15 6.16 17.51
C GLY A 693 -12.47 5.04 18.50
N HIS A 694 -12.81 3.86 17.98
CA HIS A 694 -13.07 2.64 18.76
C HIS A 694 -14.01 2.85 19.98
N PRO A 695 -15.25 3.31 19.77
CA PRO A 695 -16.20 3.51 20.86
C PRO A 695 -16.56 2.19 21.57
N SER A 696 -16.72 2.22 22.90
CA SER A 696 -17.27 1.12 23.69
C SER A 696 -18.21 1.62 24.78
N TRP A 697 -19.47 1.20 24.74
CA TRP A 697 -20.48 1.59 25.73
C TRP A 697 -20.25 0.95 27.09
N ARG A 698 -20.40 1.76 28.14
CA ARG A 698 -20.61 1.31 29.51
C ARG A 698 -22.07 0.92 29.75
#